data_AF-A0A2B7XUA7-F1
#
_entry.id   AF-A0A2B7XUA7-F1
#
_cell.length_a   1.000
_cell.length_b   1.000
_cell.length_c   1.000
_cell.angle_alpha   90.00
_cell.angle_beta   90.00
_cell.angle_gamma   90.00
#
_symmetry.space_group_name_H-M   'P 1'
#
loop_
_entity.id
_entity.type
_entity.pdbx_description
1 polymer ?
#
loop_
_entity_poly.entity_id
_entity_poly.type
_entity_poly.pdbx_seq_one_letter_code
_entity_poly.pdbx_strand_id
1 'polypeptide(L)'
;MAPLTDPFGSSAEQRISMPSNGSETQSRPFPDVEVIEIDSDSDEAEQEESIAEEQDEDRYTEEQESEADYDMEYGTDLNGTSSVEEQSPELEDSEHDVMTISSSGAASPLLLNTADIQQFIHPLRHTAERVSNQIDAFAKNLERFKLQARPPNDPETFREACRLVKKYQELAETTVKDLVSKSNAQRKPKPSILGNIREGQSPNNGKIDEKIRRWQLEAETWNLLFGLLSADDPESRARTKKAQEEGLKSLHRYSTDREVWDKFLEADHFALVNVLTLKWLEKAARNTSKDIDSLILELETKAERGQGLWAHGWLYTKEAIKGAKRLRSWPQPLEPGDPGITMSLLSSDQKEPLITQLDPDAVTRQHHGLQAQDQFYEEATWLTLWKMLRQGESWSRIRKWSEDRLEAWRAVSVCGSTESQQGGEGTDPSLTRMMSCRSQELWRSACSALANNTETSRFERAVYALLCGETEPAYMACQGWDDYLYVFLNHTILSRYREFCRQFHRKISYSAARDAPLIIESADYSNLRKFIDAIKTNEKTKEEARNPYRTVQAAVISGNYDAFFYHQANALIKIAESSGKPALIPKIAVTSVDDTSFIAARDPDALRMITHMFLILQSLGYVRSDSHFVATSSINIIGYIESLRKSGKPELIPLYASLLPKDMAHTVLGKVLIDVVDPEERKSRIKYMQKLNIDIAEVLDSQWNWVLAEADAKYDNSAPIRLKRCVIKQADGPGRIAPVKKGLVGRRVSRENERLIHSLEWRRYVDAAGALSAARELYKRFKLSDVSMEILGYDFTEDPDHVADAYESEFDEPRSPTKGSPTKSPMKSATYHRRQRSSASQSQSTREQLYEQSETMRDLEKLTGAFDTLDAWAYHVDDYERAPGPQETKDARRKLQQALDAVTEKVDPLLGDVFLDAPKDKKEGEVLEFIRTTYLPEVVLAYHSVLYYAAHSVGREILTQCMTLATVIGRTPLLAGTFMAAERMCELVDAFALSSSALMNVKGLKLKKRLDQGATLDIWKMEPEESEEKL
;
A
#
# COMPACT_ATOMS: atom_id res chain seq x y z
N MET A 1 64.47 -63.18 -15.74
CA MET A 1 65.71 -63.89 -15.36
C MET A 1 65.56 -64.33 -13.91
N ALA A 2 65.85 -65.59 -13.56
CA ALA A 2 66.10 -65.99 -12.17
C ALA A 2 67.53 -65.57 -11.76
N PRO A 3 67.91 -65.56 -10.46
CA PRO A 3 68.15 -66.77 -9.66
C PRO A 3 67.26 -66.87 -8.39
N LEU A 4 66.85 -68.05 -7.90
CA LEU A 4 67.56 -69.02 -7.01
C LEU A 4 67.86 -68.44 -5.59
N THR A 5 67.63 -69.10 -4.45
CA THR A 5 67.54 -70.55 -4.11
C THR A 5 66.57 -70.90 -2.94
N ASP A 6 66.04 -72.12 -3.00
CA ASP A 6 65.34 -72.95 -1.99
C ASP A 6 66.37 -73.60 -0.98
N PRO A 7 66.14 -74.69 -0.17
CA PRO A 7 64.94 -75.54 0.08
C PRO A 7 64.70 -76.06 1.55
N PHE A 8 63.70 -76.96 1.68
CA PHE A 8 63.42 -78.00 2.72
C PHE A 8 62.66 -77.61 4.02
N GLY A 9 61.67 -78.38 4.52
CA GLY A 9 60.95 -79.53 3.92
C GLY A 9 60.06 -80.35 4.89
N SER A 10 58.98 -80.97 4.35
CA SER A 10 58.27 -82.22 4.80
C SER A 10 57.70 -82.31 6.26
N SER A 11 56.38 -82.47 6.52
CA SER A 11 55.53 -83.69 6.39
C SER A 11 55.89 -84.83 7.39
N ALA A 12 54.99 -85.59 8.03
CA ALA A 12 53.51 -85.63 8.15
C ALA A 12 53.09 -86.59 9.32
N GLU A 13 51.81 -86.99 9.34
CA GLU A 13 51.23 -88.21 9.96
C GLU A 13 50.66 -88.11 11.40
N GLN A 14 49.32 -88.19 11.57
CA GLN A 14 48.50 -89.37 11.96
C GLN A 14 48.23 -89.42 13.49
N ARG A 15 47.08 -89.86 14.07
CA ARG A 15 45.81 -90.48 13.61
C ARG A 15 44.80 -90.47 14.79
N ILE A 16 43.47 -90.40 14.52
CA ILE A 16 42.35 -91.14 15.22
C ILE A 16 42.16 -90.83 16.75
N SER A 17 40.99 -90.67 17.38
CA SER A 17 39.60 -91.16 17.19
C SER A 17 38.56 -90.31 17.96
N MET A 18 37.32 -90.23 17.45
CA MET A 18 36.05 -89.98 18.18
C MET A 18 35.62 -91.26 18.96
N PRO A 19 34.64 -91.30 19.92
CA PRO A 19 33.38 -90.51 19.91
C PRO A 19 32.64 -90.18 21.25
N SER A 20 31.60 -89.32 21.18
CA SER A 20 30.26 -89.41 21.86
C SER A 20 30.16 -89.44 23.41
N ASN A 21 29.04 -89.12 24.11
CA ASN A 21 27.66 -88.76 23.73
C ASN A 21 26.88 -88.06 24.89
N GLY A 22 25.77 -87.37 24.60
CA GLY A 22 24.67 -86.99 25.55
C GLY A 22 24.87 -85.68 26.36
N SER A 23 23.97 -84.67 26.39
CA SER A 23 22.54 -84.61 26.82
C SER A 23 22.37 -84.78 28.35
N GLU A 24 21.63 -83.98 29.13
CA GLU A 24 20.66 -82.91 28.80
C GLU A 24 20.31 -82.05 30.06
N THR A 25 19.59 -80.92 29.85
CA THR A 25 18.64 -80.19 30.74
C THR A 25 18.85 -79.88 32.27
N GLN A 26 18.84 -78.56 32.55
CA GLN A 26 17.98 -77.80 33.49
C GLN A 26 18.16 -77.74 35.05
N SER A 27 17.89 -76.51 35.53
CA SER A 27 17.18 -76.09 36.77
C SER A 27 17.97 -75.57 38.00
N ARG A 28 17.32 -74.62 38.73
CA ARG A 28 17.85 -73.79 39.85
C ARG A 28 17.78 -74.51 41.21
N PRO A 29 18.42 -73.97 42.27
CA PRO A 29 17.62 -73.21 43.27
C PRO A 29 18.33 -71.96 43.90
N PHE A 30 17.55 -71.19 44.68
CA PHE A 30 17.95 -70.16 45.67
C PHE A 30 17.79 -70.74 47.12
N PRO A 31 18.05 -70.04 48.25
CA PRO A 31 18.86 -68.84 48.58
C PRO A 31 19.85 -69.10 49.77
N ASP A 32 20.49 -68.06 50.35
CA ASP A 32 20.36 -67.68 51.80
C ASP A 32 21.25 -66.47 52.20
N VAL A 33 21.07 -65.98 53.45
CA VAL A 33 21.35 -64.61 53.95
C VAL A 33 22.22 -64.63 55.24
N GLU A 34 22.77 -63.47 55.67
CA GLU A 34 22.94 -62.96 57.08
C GLU A 34 24.28 -62.20 57.34
N VAL A 35 24.49 -61.24 58.28
CA VAL A 35 23.88 -59.92 58.72
C VAL A 35 25.06 -59.09 59.36
N ILE A 36 24.81 -57.88 59.93
CA ILE A 36 25.58 -57.18 61.04
C ILE A 36 26.82 -56.33 60.59
N GLU A 37 27.07 -55.06 61.00
CA GLU A 37 26.41 -54.05 61.87
C GLU A 37 27.05 -52.61 61.73
N ILE A 38 26.30 -51.55 62.10
CA ILE A 38 26.62 -50.34 62.96
C ILE A 38 28.00 -49.60 62.78
N ASP A 39 28.16 -48.25 62.76
CA ASP A 39 27.25 -47.06 62.88
C ASP A 39 27.94 -45.71 62.48
N SER A 40 27.25 -44.57 62.71
CA SER A 40 27.74 -43.20 63.07
C SER A 40 27.59 -42.01 62.09
N ASP A 41 26.37 -41.47 62.03
CA ASP A 41 25.93 -40.07 62.28
C ASP A 41 26.70 -38.83 61.78
N SER A 42 25.99 -37.98 61.03
CA SER A 42 25.86 -36.54 61.35
C SER A 42 24.57 -35.96 60.74
N ASP A 43 23.64 -35.52 61.60
CA ASP A 43 22.36 -34.92 61.18
C ASP A 43 22.50 -33.49 60.64
N GLU A 44 21.64 -33.12 59.68
CA GLU A 44 21.01 -31.78 59.66
C GLU A 44 19.63 -31.88 58.98
N ALA A 45 18.62 -31.18 59.52
CA ALA A 45 17.21 -31.54 59.35
C ALA A 45 16.47 -30.78 58.25
N GLU A 46 15.60 -31.48 57.53
CA GLU A 46 14.56 -30.87 56.69
C GLU A 46 13.34 -30.51 57.55
N GLN A 47 12.79 -29.29 57.35
CA GLN A 47 11.47 -28.91 57.85
C GLN A 47 10.61 -28.44 56.68
N GLU A 48 9.49 -29.12 56.46
CA GLU A 48 8.38 -28.60 55.68
C GLU A 48 7.65 -27.52 56.50
N GLU A 49 7.42 -26.34 55.93
CA GLU A 49 6.36 -25.44 56.40
C GLU A 49 5.48 -24.98 55.24
N SER A 50 4.17 -25.07 55.46
CA SER A 50 3.11 -24.74 54.52
C SER A 50 2.39 -23.46 54.92
N ILE A 51 2.50 -22.42 54.09
CA ILE A 51 1.71 -21.18 54.15
C ILE A 51 1.43 -20.81 52.67
N ALA A 52 0.22 -20.90 52.10
CA ALA A 52 -1.04 -20.25 52.44
C ALA A 52 -1.01 -18.72 52.22
N GLU A 53 -1.11 -18.29 50.97
CA GLU A 53 -1.38 -16.89 50.61
C GLU A 53 -2.69 -16.75 49.81
N GLU A 54 -3.36 -15.63 50.05
CA GLU A 54 -4.79 -15.43 49.84
C GLU A 54 -5.10 -14.84 48.44
N GLN A 55 -6.29 -15.16 47.92
CA GLN A 55 -6.82 -14.54 46.69
C GLN A 55 -7.83 -13.45 47.07
N ASP A 56 -7.40 -12.19 47.05
CA ASP A 56 -8.32 -11.05 47.13
C ASP A 56 -8.96 -10.76 45.76
N GLU A 57 -10.23 -11.13 45.60
CA GLU A 57 -11.09 -10.72 44.49
C GLU A 57 -11.80 -9.38 44.79
N ASP A 58 -11.19 -8.24 44.43
CA ASP A 58 -11.91 -6.95 44.41
C ASP A 58 -12.55 -6.69 43.04
N ARG A 59 -13.75 -7.24 42.85
CA ARG A 59 -14.61 -7.03 41.68
C ARG A 59 -15.45 -5.75 41.84
N TYR A 60 -15.09 -4.68 41.15
CA TYR A 60 -16.00 -3.55 40.95
C TYR A 60 -17.03 -3.85 39.85
N THR A 61 -18.29 -3.95 40.25
CA THR A 61 -19.46 -4.06 39.39
C THR A 61 -19.92 -2.67 38.97
N GLU A 62 -20.10 -2.43 37.67
CA GLU A 62 -21.09 -1.46 37.18
C GLU A 62 -21.97 -2.13 36.12
N GLU A 63 -23.27 -1.90 36.27
CA GLU A 63 -24.35 -2.62 35.61
C GLU A 63 -24.59 -2.07 34.19
N GLN A 64 -24.90 -2.96 33.23
CA GLN A 64 -25.63 -2.55 32.03
C GLN A 64 -27.03 -3.16 32.10
N GLU A 65 -28.01 -2.29 32.30
CA GLU A 65 -29.42 -2.63 32.32
C GLU A 65 -29.87 -3.15 30.95
N SER A 66 -30.64 -4.23 30.96
CA SER A 66 -31.30 -4.79 29.79
C SER A 66 -32.78 -4.39 29.77
N GLU A 67 -33.17 -3.49 28.88
CA GLU A 67 -34.54 -3.45 28.35
C GLU A 67 -34.56 -4.24 27.03
N ALA A 68 -35.19 -5.43 26.97
CA ALA A 68 -36.63 -5.66 26.97
C ALA A 68 -37.22 -5.57 25.56
N ASP A 69 -37.05 -6.65 24.79
CA ASP A 69 -37.83 -6.92 23.58
C ASP A 69 -39.33 -6.94 23.91
N TYR A 70 -40.12 -6.31 23.04
CA TYR A 70 -41.55 -6.55 22.94
C TYR A 70 -41.86 -7.12 21.55
N ASP A 71 -42.21 -8.42 21.54
CA ASP A 71 -42.83 -9.11 20.42
C ASP A 71 -44.17 -8.48 19.97
N MET A 72 -44.62 -8.89 18.77
CA MET A 72 -46.00 -8.93 18.20
C MET A 72 -46.01 -8.39 16.75
N GLU A 73 -46.61 -9.02 15.74
CA GLU A 73 -47.17 -10.38 15.61
C GLU A 73 -47.25 -10.74 14.08
N TYR A 74 -47.65 -11.97 13.74
CA TYR A 74 -47.63 -12.57 12.40
C TYR A 74 -48.60 -11.96 11.36
N GLY A 75 -48.23 -12.06 10.07
CA GLY A 75 -49.04 -11.58 8.94
C GLY A 75 -48.81 -12.27 7.57
N THR A 76 -48.93 -13.60 7.51
CA THR A 76 -49.31 -14.46 6.34
C THR A 76 -48.80 -14.18 4.91
N ASP A 77 -48.18 -15.21 4.31
CA ASP A 77 -47.93 -15.33 2.86
C ASP A 77 -49.20 -15.31 1.98
N LEU A 78 -49.15 -14.65 0.82
CA LEU A 78 -49.90 -15.05 -0.39
C LEU A 78 -49.15 -14.70 -1.70
N ASN A 79 -49.18 -15.62 -2.66
CA ASN A 79 -48.59 -15.54 -4.01
C ASN A 79 -49.15 -14.42 -4.91
N GLY A 80 -48.37 -13.94 -5.91
CA GLY A 80 -49.02 -13.28 -7.05
C GLY A 80 -48.23 -12.53 -8.15
N THR A 81 -47.31 -13.18 -8.89
CA THR A 81 -47.04 -12.95 -10.35
C THR A 81 -46.46 -11.61 -10.92
N SER A 82 -45.78 -11.75 -12.08
CA SER A 82 -45.56 -10.73 -13.15
C SER A 82 -44.56 -9.59 -12.86
N SER A 83 -43.30 -9.68 -13.30
CA SER A 83 -42.80 -9.36 -14.67
C SER A 83 -42.68 -7.85 -14.98
N VAL A 84 -41.45 -7.38 -15.21
CA VAL A 84 -40.98 -6.71 -16.46
C VAL A 84 -39.47 -6.47 -16.36
N GLU A 85 -38.75 -6.60 -17.47
CA GLU A 85 -37.30 -6.42 -17.60
C GLU A 85 -36.95 -4.93 -17.76
N GLU A 86 -35.78 -4.49 -17.26
CA GLU A 86 -35.11 -3.29 -17.78
C GLU A 86 -33.65 -3.59 -18.13
N GLN A 87 -33.24 -3.12 -19.32
CA GLN A 87 -32.01 -3.50 -19.99
C GLN A 87 -30.87 -2.53 -19.66
N SER A 88 -29.66 -3.05 -19.48
CA SER A 88 -28.43 -2.25 -19.46
C SER A 88 -27.81 -2.25 -20.87
N PRO A 89 -27.40 -1.09 -21.43
CA PRO A 89 -26.95 -1.00 -22.83
C PRO A 89 -25.51 -1.48 -23.05
N GLU A 90 -25.23 -1.89 -24.28
CA GLU A 90 -24.00 -2.55 -24.74
C GLU A 90 -22.76 -1.65 -24.78
N LEU A 91 -21.60 -2.32 -24.77
CA LEU A 91 -20.31 -1.78 -25.23
C LEU A 91 -19.64 -2.78 -26.19
N GLU A 92 -19.98 -2.65 -27.47
CA GLU A 92 -19.13 -3.04 -28.61
C GLU A 92 -17.90 -2.10 -28.70
N ASP A 93 -16.78 -2.41 -29.36
CA ASP A 93 -16.07 -3.69 -29.56
C ASP A 93 -14.67 -3.33 -30.11
N SER A 94 -13.65 -4.19 -29.94
CA SER A 94 -12.49 -4.25 -30.86
C SER A 94 -11.57 -5.44 -30.54
N GLU A 95 -11.47 -6.35 -31.49
CA GLU A 95 -10.74 -7.62 -31.42
C GLU A 95 -9.21 -7.48 -31.60
N HIS A 96 -8.44 -8.47 -31.15
CA HIS A 96 -7.67 -9.32 -32.08
C HIS A 96 -7.03 -10.57 -31.43
N ASP A 97 -7.17 -11.69 -32.16
CA ASP A 97 -6.34 -12.89 -32.25
C ASP A 97 -6.02 -13.72 -30.98
N VAL A 98 -6.84 -14.76 -30.77
CA VAL A 98 -6.46 -16.01 -30.08
C VAL A 98 -6.39 -17.15 -31.09
N MET A 99 -5.30 -17.91 -31.10
CA MET A 99 -5.14 -19.10 -31.94
C MET A 99 -6.09 -20.25 -31.55
N THR A 100 -6.69 -20.86 -32.56
CA THR A 100 -7.63 -21.99 -32.47
C THR A 100 -6.92 -23.34 -32.24
N ILE A 101 -7.36 -24.11 -31.23
CA ILE A 101 -7.21 -25.57 -31.20
C ILE A 101 -8.55 -26.21 -30.75
N SER A 102 -8.94 -27.30 -31.41
CA SER A 102 -10.35 -27.73 -31.50
C SER A 102 -10.82 -28.73 -30.43
N SER A 103 -12.03 -28.48 -29.93
CA SER A 103 -13.12 -29.42 -29.55
C SER A 103 -12.84 -30.91 -29.25
N SER A 104 -13.28 -31.36 -28.06
CA SER A 104 -14.02 -32.63 -27.88
C SER A 104 -14.71 -32.72 -26.51
N GLY A 105 -15.96 -33.23 -26.46
CA GLY A 105 -16.61 -33.71 -25.23
C GLY A 105 -17.68 -32.77 -24.63
N ALA A 106 -18.96 -33.11 -24.81
CA ALA A 106 -20.08 -32.35 -24.26
C ALA A 106 -20.42 -32.73 -22.81
N ALA A 107 -20.62 -31.73 -21.96
CA ALA A 107 -21.35 -31.82 -20.69
C ALA A 107 -22.03 -30.48 -20.40
N SER A 108 -23.30 -30.51 -19.97
CA SER A 108 -24.08 -29.31 -19.67
C SER A 108 -23.49 -28.53 -18.48
N PRO A 109 -23.58 -27.19 -18.45
CA PRO A 109 -23.08 -26.41 -17.32
C PRO A 109 -23.97 -26.65 -16.09
N LEU A 110 -23.39 -27.21 -15.03
CA LEU A 110 -23.99 -27.19 -13.71
C LEU A 110 -24.03 -25.75 -13.21
N LEU A 111 -25.22 -25.26 -12.88
CA LEU A 111 -25.40 -23.99 -12.18
C LEU A 111 -24.68 -24.05 -10.82
N LEU A 112 -23.62 -23.26 -10.67
CA LEU A 112 -22.93 -23.08 -9.39
C LEU A 112 -23.91 -22.47 -8.38
N ASN A 113 -24.13 -23.18 -7.27
CA ASN A 113 -25.08 -22.76 -6.26
C ASN A 113 -24.55 -21.52 -5.52
N THR A 114 -25.42 -20.57 -5.18
CA THR A 114 -24.99 -19.30 -4.54
C THR A 114 -24.34 -19.53 -3.18
N ALA A 115 -24.70 -20.61 -2.48
CA ALA A 115 -24.06 -21.06 -1.24
C ALA A 115 -22.58 -21.44 -1.43
N ASP A 116 -22.21 -22.08 -2.54
CA ASP A 116 -20.80 -22.45 -2.82
C ASP A 116 -19.98 -21.19 -3.07
N ILE A 117 -20.53 -20.26 -3.86
CA ILE A 117 -19.92 -18.95 -4.13
C ILE A 117 -19.71 -18.18 -2.82
N GLN A 118 -20.67 -18.18 -1.90
CA GLN A 118 -20.52 -17.55 -0.58
C GLN A 118 -19.43 -18.23 0.29
N GLN A 119 -19.29 -19.56 0.24
CA GLN A 119 -18.21 -20.27 0.93
C GLN A 119 -16.82 -19.93 0.36
N PHE A 120 -16.69 -19.64 -0.94
CA PHE A 120 -15.44 -19.14 -1.54
C PHE A 120 -15.18 -17.65 -1.24
N ILE A 121 -16.22 -16.82 -1.09
CA ILE A 121 -16.09 -15.39 -0.78
C ILE A 121 -15.75 -15.13 0.69
N HIS A 122 -16.27 -15.92 1.64
CA HIS A 122 -16.09 -15.65 3.08
C HIS A 122 -14.61 -15.63 3.54
N PRO A 123 -13.70 -16.52 3.06
CA PRO A 123 -12.27 -16.40 3.33
C PRO A 123 -11.64 -15.15 2.73
N LEU A 124 -12.03 -14.76 1.51
CA LEU A 124 -11.53 -13.56 0.84
C LEU A 124 -11.94 -12.29 1.59
N ARG A 125 -13.22 -12.21 1.99
CA ARG A 125 -13.77 -11.12 2.81
C ARG A 125 -13.02 -10.97 4.13
N HIS A 126 -12.85 -12.07 4.89
CA HIS A 126 -12.07 -12.02 6.14
C HIS A 126 -10.60 -11.61 5.89
N THR A 127 -9.97 -12.02 4.78
CA THR A 127 -8.61 -11.52 4.46
C THR A 127 -8.58 -10.04 4.10
N ALA A 128 -9.58 -9.52 3.40
CA ALA A 128 -9.69 -8.11 3.05
C ALA A 128 -9.96 -7.24 4.29
N GLU A 129 -10.91 -7.64 5.15
CA GLU A 129 -11.20 -6.99 6.44
C GLU A 129 -9.97 -6.97 7.36
N ARG A 130 -9.17 -8.06 7.39
CA ARG A 130 -7.91 -8.05 8.15
C ARG A 130 -6.87 -7.08 7.58
N VAL A 131 -6.68 -7.04 6.26
CA VAL A 131 -5.74 -6.10 5.62
C VAL A 131 -6.19 -4.65 5.83
N SER A 132 -7.49 -4.38 5.75
CA SER A 132 -8.11 -3.11 6.16
C SER A 132 -7.74 -2.74 7.59
N ASN A 133 -8.00 -3.63 8.55
CA ASN A 133 -7.73 -3.38 9.97
C ASN A 133 -6.24 -3.17 10.27
N GLN A 134 -5.35 -3.85 9.53
CA GLN A 134 -3.90 -3.64 9.60
C GLN A 134 -3.53 -2.23 9.13
N ILE A 135 -3.98 -1.81 7.94
CA ILE A 135 -3.75 -0.47 7.40
C ILE A 135 -4.26 0.62 8.36
N ASP A 136 -5.47 0.44 8.90
CA ASP A 136 -6.05 1.36 9.88
C ASP A 136 -5.23 1.42 11.19
N ALA A 137 -4.65 0.31 11.64
CA ALA A 137 -3.79 0.27 12.82
C ALA A 137 -2.43 0.98 12.61
N PHE A 138 -1.83 0.84 11.43
CA PHE A 138 -0.62 1.58 11.04
C PHE A 138 -0.88 3.09 11.03
N ALA A 139 -2.02 3.51 10.44
CA ALA A 139 -2.45 4.91 10.38
C ALA A 139 -2.75 5.50 11.76
N LYS A 140 -3.53 4.81 12.61
CA LYS A 140 -3.85 5.27 13.99
C LYS A 140 -2.59 5.47 14.85
N ASN A 141 -1.59 4.60 14.70
CA ASN A 141 -0.32 4.76 15.40
C ASN A 141 0.53 5.92 14.85
N LEU A 142 0.50 6.16 13.53
CA LEU A 142 1.15 7.31 12.90
C LEU A 142 0.49 8.65 13.30
N GLU A 143 -0.84 8.69 13.38
CA GLU A 143 -1.59 9.87 13.82
C GLU A 143 -1.27 10.24 15.28
N ARG A 144 -1.21 9.24 16.17
CA ARG A 144 -0.74 9.42 17.55
C ARG A 144 0.68 9.97 17.61
N PHE A 145 1.58 9.43 16.79
CA PHE A 145 2.95 9.96 16.68
C PHE A 145 2.96 11.42 16.19
N LYS A 146 2.19 11.77 15.14
CA LYS A 146 2.08 13.17 14.66
C LYS A 146 1.60 14.14 15.74
N LEU A 147 0.66 13.72 16.60
CA LEU A 147 0.14 14.53 17.70
C LEU A 147 1.14 14.70 18.87
N GLN A 148 2.07 13.76 19.04
CA GLN A 148 3.06 13.75 20.12
C GLN A 148 4.43 14.30 19.69
N ALA A 149 4.74 14.24 18.38
CA ALA A 149 6.01 14.66 17.82
C ALA A 149 6.25 16.16 18.01
N ARG A 150 7.43 16.46 18.55
CA ARG A 150 7.96 17.82 18.76
C ARG A 150 8.97 18.15 17.65
N PRO A 151 9.42 19.42 17.52
CA PRO A 151 10.41 19.82 16.52
C PRO A 151 11.62 18.86 16.40
N PRO A 152 12.22 18.75 15.21
CA PRO A 152 13.32 17.84 14.96
C PRO A 152 14.50 18.10 15.92
N ASN A 153 15.11 17.01 16.38
CA ASN A 153 16.14 16.94 17.44
C ASN A 153 15.65 16.99 18.91
N ASP A 154 14.34 16.98 19.20
CA ASP A 154 13.87 16.73 20.58
C ASP A 154 14.09 15.25 20.97
N PRO A 155 14.77 14.92 22.09
CA PRO A 155 14.89 13.53 22.58
C PRO A 155 13.54 12.85 22.86
N GLU A 156 12.45 13.59 23.13
CA GLU A 156 11.12 13.00 23.23
C GLU A 156 10.60 12.51 21.87
N THR A 157 10.84 13.24 20.77
CA THR A 157 10.51 12.76 19.41
C THR A 157 11.27 11.47 19.08
N PHE A 158 12.51 11.35 19.54
CA PHE A 158 13.30 10.12 19.42
C PHE A 158 12.68 8.94 20.18
N ARG A 159 12.26 9.16 21.43
CA ARG A 159 11.59 8.15 22.26
C ARG A 159 10.25 7.71 21.67
N GLU A 160 9.42 8.63 21.18
CA GLU A 160 8.15 8.29 20.54
C GLU A 160 8.34 7.58 19.20
N ALA A 161 9.35 7.93 18.41
CA ALA A 161 9.69 7.21 17.18
C ALA A 161 10.11 5.76 17.47
N CYS A 162 10.95 5.53 18.49
CA CYS A 162 11.32 4.17 18.92
C CYS A 162 10.11 3.36 19.41
N ARG A 163 9.18 3.99 20.15
CA ARG A 163 7.90 3.36 20.53
C ARG A 163 7.00 3.06 19.32
N LEU A 164 7.00 3.92 18.29
CA LEU A 164 6.25 3.69 17.05
C LEU A 164 6.79 2.48 16.28
N VAL A 165 8.12 2.41 16.10
CA VAL A 165 8.79 1.26 15.47
C VAL A 165 8.48 -0.03 16.23
N LYS A 166 8.54 -0.01 17.57
CA LYS A 166 8.19 -1.18 18.40
C LYS A 166 6.72 -1.61 18.22
N LYS A 167 5.76 -0.67 18.15
CA LYS A 167 4.36 -0.98 17.85
C LYS A 167 4.18 -1.60 16.47
N TYR A 168 4.95 -1.17 15.46
CA TYR A 168 4.92 -1.79 14.13
C TYR A 168 5.51 -3.21 14.13
N GLN A 169 6.58 -3.45 14.89
CA GLN A 169 7.07 -4.81 15.15
C GLN A 169 5.99 -5.68 15.83
N GLU A 170 5.36 -5.20 16.89
CA GLU A 170 4.30 -5.93 17.62
C GLU A 170 3.09 -6.25 16.73
N LEU A 171 2.68 -5.32 15.83
CA LEU A 171 1.65 -5.57 14.82
C LEU A 171 2.07 -6.64 13.79
N ALA A 172 3.33 -6.66 13.37
CA ALA A 172 3.83 -7.71 12.48
C ALA A 172 3.95 -9.07 13.19
N GLU A 173 4.44 -9.12 14.44
CA GLU A 173 4.55 -10.36 15.21
C GLU A 173 3.19 -10.97 15.59
N THR A 174 2.18 -10.14 15.93
CA THR A 174 0.82 -10.62 16.21
C THR A 174 0.16 -11.21 14.96
N THR A 175 0.33 -10.57 13.80
CA THR A 175 -0.24 -11.07 12.53
C THR A 175 0.45 -12.34 12.02
N VAL A 176 1.75 -12.54 12.31
CA VAL A 176 2.43 -13.83 12.14
C VAL A 176 1.80 -14.90 13.05
N LYS A 177 1.60 -14.63 14.34
CA LYS A 177 0.98 -15.58 15.29
C LYS A 177 -0.43 -16.00 14.82
N ASP A 178 -1.23 -15.05 14.35
CA ASP A 178 -2.58 -15.29 13.78
C ASP A 178 -2.56 -16.10 12.48
N LEU A 179 -1.55 -15.92 11.64
CA LEU A 179 -1.38 -16.70 10.42
C LEU A 179 -0.92 -18.12 10.72
N VAL A 180 0.01 -18.30 11.66
CA VAL A 180 0.52 -19.61 12.10
C VAL A 180 -0.59 -20.40 12.81
N SER A 181 -1.38 -19.78 13.67
CA SER A 181 -2.51 -20.46 14.34
C SER A 181 -3.56 -20.94 13.32
N LYS A 182 -3.86 -20.14 12.29
CA LYS A 182 -4.74 -20.52 11.18
C LYS A 182 -4.15 -21.62 10.29
N SER A 183 -2.86 -21.56 9.95
CA SER A 183 -2.16 -22.63 9.21
C SER A 183 -2.21 -23.95 10.00
N ASN A 184 -1.95 -23.91 11.31
CA ASN A 184 -2.05 -25.08 12.18
C ASN A 184 -3.48 -25.62 12.33
N ALA A 185 -4.49 -24.74 12.39
CA ALA A 185 -5.90 -25.14 12.41
C ALA A 185 -6.33 -25.83 11.10
N GLN A 186 -5.83 -25.38 9.96
CA GLN A 186 -6.07 -26.01 8.65
C GLN A 186 -5.26 -27.31 8.43
N ARG A 187 -4.15 -27.48 9.14
CA ARG A 187 -3.33 -28.70 9.12
C ARG A 187 -3.84 -29.83 10.04
N LYS A 188 -4.79 -29.56 10.94
CA LYS A 188 -5.41 -30.62 11.75
C LYS A 188 -6.29 -31.51 10.85
N PRO A 189 -6.00 -32.82 10.71
CA PRO A 189 -6.86 -33.69 9.93
C PRO A 189 -8.22 -33.85 10.61
N LYS A 190 -9.31 -33.62 9.86
CA LYS A 190 -10.62 -34.14 10.27
C LYS A 190 -10.52 -35.67 10.29
N PRO A 191 -10.96 -36.37 11.36
CA PRO A 191 -10.97 -37.84 11.38
C PRO A 191 -12.06 -38.35 10.44
N SER A 192 -11.71 -38.49 9.16
CA SER A 192 -12.54 -39.11 8.14
C SER A 192 -12.23 -40.61 8.08
N ILE A 193 -13.21 -41.45 8.40
CA ILE A 193 -13.10 -42.91 8.36
C ILE A 193 -13.29 -43.38 6.90
N LEU A 194 -12.32 -43.09 6.04
CA LEU A 194 -12.00 -43.87 4.83
C LEU A 194 -10.63 -43.44 4.28
N GLY A 195 -9.80 -44.41 3.91
CA GLY A 195 -8.37 -44.19 3.69
C GLY A 195 -7.94 -43.71 2.30
N ASN A 196 -6.66 -43.31 2.24
CA ASN A 196 -5.80 -43.23 1.06
C ASN A 196 -6.25 -42.34 -0.11
N ILE A 197 -6.05 -41.02 0.02
CA ILE A 197 -5.72 -40.16 -1.13
C ILE A 197 -4.45 -39.34 -0.81
N ARG A 198 -3.54 -39.35 -1.78
CA ARG A 198 -2.21 -38.72 -1.87
C ARG A 198 -2.03 -37.40 -1.11
N GLU A 199 -0.83 -37.23 -0.55
CA GLU A 199 -0.26 -35.94 -0.09
C GLU A 199 -0.01 -34.98 -1.26
N GLY A 200 -1.08 -34.48 -1.88
CA GLY A 200 -1.01 -33.26 -2.69
C GLY A 200 -1.06 -32.05 -1.76
N GLN A 201 0.02 -31.27 -1.70
CA GLN A 201 -0.01 -29.98 -0.99
C GLN A 201 -1.16 -29.12 -1.55
N SER A 202 -2.14 -28.79 -0.70
CA SER A 202 -3.24 -27.92 -1.12
C SER A 202 -2.68 -26.56 -1.56
N PRO A 203 -3.02 -26.05 -2.76
CA PRO A 203 -2.43 -24.82 -3.31
C PRO A 203 -2.74 -23.56 -2.49
N ASN A 204 -3.63 -23.65 -1.49
CA ASN A 204 -3.91 -22.58 -0.55
C ASN A 204 -2.87 -22.49 0.58
N ASN A 205 -2.25 -23.61 0.99
CA ASN A 205 -1.31 -23.64 2.12
C ASN A 205 -0.01 -22.90 1.77
N GLY A 206 0.54 -23.10 0.57
CA GLY A 206 1.73 -22.37 0.12
C GLY A 206 1.53 -20.84 0.08
N LYS A 207 0.32 -20.37 -0.24
CA LYS A 207 -0.02 -18.93 -0.20
C LYS A 207 -0.11 -18.37 1.22
N ILE A 208 -0.41 -19.20 2.22
CA ILE A 208 -0.44 -18.81 3.63
C ILE A 208 0.98 -18.81 4.19
N ASP A 209 1.78 -19.83 3.87
CA ASP A 209 3.17 -19.93 4.32
C ASP A 209 4.06 -18.82 3.70
N GLU A 210 3.83 -18.43 2.44
CA GLU A 210 4.46 -17.23 1.83
C GLU A 210 4.03 -15.93 2.53
N LYS A 211 2.75 -15.79 2.91
CA LYS A 211 2.30 -14.64 3.72
C LYS A 211 2.94 -14.62 5.10
N ILE A 212 3.12 -15.78 5.74
CA ILE A 212 3.85 -15.90 7.01
C ILE A 212 5.30 -15.40 6.82
N ARG A 213 6.00 -15.85 5.77
CA ARG A 213 7.38 -15.43 5.47
C ARG A 213 7.48 -13.91 5.27
N ARG A 214 6.54 -13.29 4.55
CA ARG A 214 6.50 -11.82 4.36
C ARG A 214 6.34 -11.04 5.67
N TRP A 215 5.37 -11.42 6.50
CA TRP A 215 5.15 -10.76 7.80
C TRP A 215 6.28 -11.02 8.80
N GLN A 216 6.95 -12.17 8.72
CA GLN A 216 8.20 -12.43 9.47
C GLN A 216 9.33 -11.48 9.03
N LEU A 217 9.57 -11.34 7.73
CA LEU A 217 10.57 -10.40 7.19
C LEU A 217 10.26 -8.95 7.57
N GLU A 218 8.99 -8.53 7.59
CA GLU A 218 8.59 -7.21 8.07
C GLU A 218 8.88 -7.03 9.58
N ALA A 219 8.47 -7.98 10.43
CA ALA A 219 8.75 -7.95 11.86
C ALA A 219 10.27 -7.90 12.15
N GLU A 220 11.06 -8.67 11.40
CA GLU A 220 12.52 -8.68 11.49
C GLU A 220 13.11 -7.34 11.04
N THR A 221 12.56 -6.70 10.02
CA THR A 221 13.01 -5.37 9.54
C THR A 221 12.73 -4.27 10.57
N TRP A 222 11.55 -4.27 11.21
CA TRP A 222 11.24 -3.32 12.29
C TRP A 222 12.09 -3.58 13.54
N ASN A 223 12.35 -4.84 13.91
CA ASN A 223 13.24 -5.21 15.02
C ASN A 223 14.71 -4.77 14.77
N LEU A 224 15.20 -4.91 13.54
CA LEU A 224 16.50 -4.40 13.12
C LEU A 224 16.58 -2.88 13.26
N LEU A 225 15.61 -2.16 12.69
CA LEU A 225 15.55 -0.69 12.78
C LEU A 225 15.48 -0.23 14.24
N PHE A 226 14.66 -0.87 15.08
CA PHE A 226 14.56 -0.57 16.51
C PHE A 226 15.91 -0.76 17.23
N GLY A 227 16.63 -1.85 16.94
CA GLY A 227 17.94 -2.12 17.54
C GLY A 227 18.99 -1.08 17.16
N LEU A 228 19.03 -0.67 15.89
CA LEU A 228 19.96 0.36 15.41
C LEU A 228 19.61 1.76 15.95
N LEU A 229 18.33 2.14 15.96
CA LEU A 229 17.89 3.39 16.57
C LEU A 229 18.23 3.42 18.06
N SER A 230 17.93 2.37 18.82
CA SER A 230 18.25 2.31 20.26
C SER A 230 19.74 2.49 20.57
N ALA A 231 20.62 2.12 19.64
CA ALA A 231 22.08 2.32 19.77
C ALA A 231 22.53 3.75 19.47
N ASP A 232 21.85 4.47 18.57
CA ASP A 232 22.16 5.85 18.17
C ASP A 232 21.34 6.91 18.92
N ASP A 233 20.76 6.55 20.07
CA ASP A 233 20.15 7.48 20.99
C ASP A 233 21.10 8.65 21.36
N PRO A 234 20.62 9.90 21.48
CA PRO A 234 21.47 11.05 21.80
C PRO A 234 22.32 10.90 23.07
N GLU A 235 21.80 10.23 24.11
CA GLU A 235 22.54 9.94 25.34
C GLU A 235 23.62 8.85 25.08
N SER A 236 23.30 7.86 24.24
CA SER A 236 24.26 6.84 23.79
C SER A 236 25.41 7.45 22.97
N ARG A 237 25.12 8.36 22.03
CA ARG A 237 26.16 9.10 21.29
C ARG A 237 27.07 9.93 22.22
N ALA A 238 26.50 10.55 23.25
CA ALA A 238 27.29 11.27 24.25
C ALA A 238 28.17 10.33 25.11
N ARG A 239 27.65 9.15 25.48
CA ARG A 239 28.41 8.10 26.17
C ARG A 239 29.56 7.58 25.32
N THR A 240 29.33 7.27 24.04
CA THR A 240 30.41 6.81 23.14
C THR A 240 31.52 7.84 23.01
N LYS A 241 31.23 9.13 22.83
CA LYS A 241 32.28 10.16 22.77
C LYS A 241 33.17 10.18 24.02
N LYS A 242 32.57 10.11 25.21
CA LYS A 242 33.33 9.98 26.47
C LYS A 242 34.13 8.68 26.52
N ALA A 243 33.54 7.55 26.11
CA ALA A 243 34.22 6.26 26.04
C ALA A 243 35.37 6.23 25.01
N GLN A 244 35.37 7.10 23.99
CA GLN A 244 36.51 7.26 23.08
C GLN A 244 37.67 8.01 23.75
N GLU A 245 37.37 9.04 24.56
CA GLU A 245 38.35 9.83 25.31
C GLU A 245 38.92 9.06 26.51
N GLU A 246 38.12 8.22 27.17
CA GLU A 246 38.44 7.51 28.41
C GLU A 246 38.70 5.99 28.22
N GLY A 247 38.35 5.40 27.08
CA GLY A 247 38.19 3.95 26.92
C GLY A 247 39.44 3.13 27.19
N LEU A 248 40.61 3.63 26.77
CA LEU A 248 41.87 2.99 27.12
C LEU A 248 42.33 3.30 28.54
N LYS A 249 41.89 4.39 29.19
CA LYS A 249 42.38 4.83 30.51
C LYS A 249 41.95 3.87 31.62
N SER A 250 40.69 3.46 31.62
CA SER A 250 40.11 2.53 32.60
C SER A 250 40.70 1.12 32.56
N LEU A 251 41.19 0.67 31.40
CA LEU A 251 41.69 -0.69 31.20
C LEU A 251 43.14 -0.88 31.70
N HIS A 252 43.38 -2.01 32.35
CA HIS A 252 44.68 -2.40 32.94
C HIS A 252 45.05 -3.85 32.63
N ARG A 253 46.31 -4.25 32.90
CA ARG A 253 46.85 -5.59 32.57
C ARG A 253 46.01 -6.76 33.08
N TYR A 254 45.33 -6.61 34.22
CA TYR A 254 44.49 -7.63 34.84
C TYR A 254 43.00 -7.56 34.44
N SER A 255 42.61 -6.68 33.51
CA SER A 255 41.21 -6.56 33.10
C SER A 255 40.77 -7.82 32.37
N THR A 256 39.56 -8.30 32.62
CA THR A 256 39.04 -9.51 31.95
C THR A 256 38.84 -9.30 30.45
N ASP A 257 38.78 -10.38 29.66
CA ASP A 257 38.45 -10.29 28.22
C ASP A 257 37.04 -9.69 28.00
N ARG A 258 36.15 -9.84 28.98
CA ARG A 258 34.81 -9.25 28.99
C ARG A 258 34.85 -7.74 29.16
N GLU A 259 35.57 -7.21 30.15
CA GLU A 259 35.76 -5.77 30.33
C GLU A 259 36.36 -5.09 29.08
N VAL A 260 37.36 -5.73 28.46
CA VAL A 260 38.00 -5.19 27.24
C VAL A 260 37.03 -5.19 26.05
N TRP A 261 36.23 -6.24 25.89
CA TRP A 261 35.20 -6.31 24.87
C TRP A 261 34.09 -5.28 25.08
N ASP A 262 33.58 -5.15 26.30
CA ASP A 262 32.51 -4.20 26.61
C ASP A 262 33.01 -2.75 26.42
N LYS A 263 34.25 -2.43 26.83
CA LYS A 263 34.87 -1.12 26.56
C LYS A 263 35.16 -0.86 25.08
N PHE A 264 35.45 -1.90 24.29
CA PHE A 264 35.56 -1.78 22.83
C PHE A 264 34.20 -1.38 22.22
N LEU A 265 33.10 -2.02 22.61
CA LEU A 265 31.76 -1.70 22.10
C LEU A 265 31.23 -0.34 22.58
N GLU A 266 31.58 0.09 23.79
CA GLU A 266 31.27 1.46 24.26
C GLU A 266 31.98 2.53 23.42
N ALA A 267 33.24 2.31 23.07
CA ALA A 267 34.07 3.27 22.34
C ALA A 267 33.81 3.26 20.81
N ASP A 268 33.56 2.09 20.21
CA ASP A 268 33.37 1.93 18.76
C ASP A 268 31.89 1.69 18.40
N HIS A 269 31.16 2.78 18.15
CA HIS A 269 29.76 2.74 17.73
C HIS A 269 29.54 1.93 16.43
N PHE A 270 30.49 1.92 15.50
CA PHE A 270 30.35 1.12 14.26
C PHE A 270 30.45 -0.38 14.56
N ALA A 271 31.36 -0.78 15.46
CA ALA A 271 31.41 -2.15 15.95
C ALA A 271 30.13 -2.55 16.71
N LEU A 272 29.59 -1.66 17.56
CA LEU A 272 28.32 -1.87 18.26
C LEU A 272 27.15 -2.11 17.29
N VAL A 273 27.00 -1.25 16.27
CA VAL A 273 25.99 -1.38 15.20
C VAL A 273 26.14 -2.71 14.45
N ASN A 274 27.37 -3.11 14.10
CA ASN A 274 27.63 -4.39 13.43
C ASN A 274 27.31 -5.59 14.35
N VAL A 275 27.62 -5.51 15.64
CA VAL A 275 27.29 -6.56 16.64
C VAL A 275 25.78 -6.69 16.84
N LEU A 276 25.02 -5.58 16.86
CA LEU A 276 23.56 -5.61 16.93
C LEU A 276 22.95 -6.22 15.66
N THR A 277 23.48 -5.87 14.49
CA THR A 277 23.10 -6.47 13.21
C THR A 277 23.42 -7.97 13.18
N LEU A 278 24.56 -8.38 13.73
CA LEU A 278 24.95 -9.78 13.82
C LEU A 278 24.01 -10.56 14.76
N LYS A 279 23.66 -10.03 15.94
CA LYS A 279 22.64 -10.62 16.83
C LYS A 279 21.25 -10.70 16.19
N TRP A 280 20.89 -9.72 15.37
CA TRP A 280 19.65 -9.76 14.58
C TRP A 280 19.67 -10.91 13.56
N LEU A 281 20.79 -11.12 12.86
CA LEU A 281 20.99 -12.28 11.98
C LEU A 281 20.97 -13.61 12.76
N GLU A 282 21.53 -13.68 13.98
CA GLU A 282 21.42 -14.88 14.85
C GLU A 282 19.95 -15.21 15.18
N LYS A 283 19.11 -14.19 15.40
CA LYS A 283 17.65 -14.36 15.62
C LYS A 283 16.93 -14.81 14.33
N ALA A 284 17.22 -14.18 13.19
CA ALA A 284 16.61 -14.54 11.89
C ALA A 284 16.98 -15.98 11.46
N ALA A 285 18.22 -16.41 11.71
CA ALA A 285 18.68 -17.77 11.43
C ALA A 285 17.94 -18.86 12.24
N ARG A 286 17.31 -18.52 13.37
CA ARG A 286 16.44 -19.44 14.13
C ARG A 286 15.08 -19.64 13.48
N ASN A 287 14.58 -18.63 12.75
CA ASN A 287 13.28 -18.69 12.06
C ASN A 287 13.38 -19.42 10.70
N THR A 288 14.54 -19.31 10.04
CA THR A 288 14.73 -19.71 8.64
C THR A 288 15.35 -21.12 8.47
N SER A 289 15.79 -21.80 9.54
CA SER A 289 16.73 -22.95 9.45
C SER A 289 16.26 -24.23 8.75
N LYS A 290 15.02 -24.29 8.23
CA LYS A 290 14.41 -25.51 7.66
C LYS A 290 15.23 -26.15 6.54
N ASP A 291 15.92 -25.34 5.74
CA ASP A 291 16.71 -25.81 4.60
C ASP A 291 18.08 -26.36 5.01
N ILE A 292 18.62 -25.90 6.14
CA ILE A 292 19.84 -26.49 6.76
C ILE A 292 19.45 -27.78 7.48
N ASP A 293 18.29 -27.80 8.14
CA ASP A 293 17.78 -28.98 8.85
C ASP A 293 17.46 -30.16 7.91
N SER A 294 16.94 -29.90 6.71
CA SER A 294 16.74 -30.93 5.69
C SER A 294 18.06 -31.48 5.15
N LEU A 295 19.07 -30.62 4.94
CA LEU A 295 20.42 -31.05 4.50
C LEU A 295 21.15 -31.87 5.58
N ILE A 296 21.03 -31.50 6.87
CA ILE A 296 21.55 -32.30 7.99
C ILE A 296 20.90 -33.68 7.97
N LEU A 297 19.56 -33.76 7.84
CA LEU A 297 18.84 -35.03 7.78
C LEU A 297 19.24 -35.90 6.56
N GLU A 298 19.48 -35.28 5.41
CA GLU A 298 19.97 -35.99 4.21
C GLU A 298 21.37 -36.59 4.44
N LEU A 299 22.27 -35.86 5.11
CA LEU A 299 23.61 -36.36 5.45
C LEU A 299 23.55 -37.44 6.54
N GLU A 300 22.72 -37.27 7.56
CA GLU A 300 22.52 -38.28 8.62
C GLU A 300 21.89 -39.59 8.07
N THR A 301 20.97 -39.50 7.10
CA THR A 301 20.41 -40.70 6.46
C THR A 301 21.44 -41.43 5.60
N LYS A 302 22.29 -40.71 4.85
CA LYS A 302 23.42 -41.27 4.09
C LYS A 302 24.52 -41.89 4.95
N ALA A 303 24.63 -41.50 6.22
CA ALA A 303 25.57 -42.10 7.16
C ALA A 303 25.12 -43.50 7.66
N GLU A 304 23.86 -43.91 7.42
CA GLU A 304 23.31 -45.25 7.72
C GLU A 304 23.42 -45.74 9.19
N ARG A 305 23.79 -44.87 10.14
CA ARG A 305 24.05 -45.22 11.55
C ARG A 305 22.81 -45.59 12.37
N GLY A 306 21.62 -45.19 11.92
CA GLY A 306 20.38 -45.27 12.71
C GLY A 306 20.28 -44.21 13.82
N GLN A 307 19.05 -43.93 14.27
CA GLN A 307 18.82 -42.98 15.37
C GLN A 307 19.35 -43.56 16.70
N GLY A 308 20.07 -42.74 17.49
CA GLY A 308 20.57 -43.11 18.81
C GLY A 308 22.06 -43.49 18.88
N LEU A 309 22.73 -43.76 17.75
CA LEU A 309 24.13 -44.27 17.72
C LEU A 309 25.21 -43.19 17.57
N TRP A 310 24.92 -41.97 18.03
CA TRP A 310 25.78 -40.78 17.85
C TRP A 310 27.05 -40.76 18.72
N ALA A 311 27.19 -41.63 19.72
CA ALA A 311 28.26 -41.60 20.73
C ALA A 311 29.50 -42.46 20.37
N HIS A 312 29.73 -42.79 19.10
CA HIS A 312 30.72 -43.80 18.69
C HIS A 312 31.83 -43.30 17.73
N GLY A 313 31.93 -41.99 17.47
CA GLY A 313 32.96 -41.39 16.61
C GLY A 313 32.95 -42.01 15.21
N TRP A 314 34.12 -42.28 14.61
CA TRP A 314 34.25 -42.99 13.34
C TRP A 314 34.05 -44.50 13.52
N LEU A 315 32.81 -44.99 13.34
CA LEU A 315 32.44 -46.36 13.65
C LEU A 315 32.90 -47.34 12.55
N TYR A 316 32.58 -47.03 11.30
CA TYR A 316 32.85 -47.93 10.18
C TYR A 316 34.35 -48.01 9.86
N THR A 317 35.05 -46.88 9.99
CA THR A 317 36.51 -46.78 9.85
C THR A 317 37.22 -47.57 10.95
N LYS A 318 36.74 -47.48 12.20
CA LYS A 318 37.21 -48.28 13.34
C LYS A 318 36.97 -49.79 13.12
N GLU A 319 35.87 -50.17 12.49
CA GLU A 319 35.60 -51.57 12.12
C GLU A 319 36.53 -52.04 10.98
N ALA A 320 36.78 -51.24 9.96
CA ALA A 320 37.73 -51.53 8.89
C ALA A 320 39.16 -51.73 9.44
N ILE A 321 39.64 -50.83 10.30
CA ILE A 321 40.95 -50.94 10.99
C ILE A 321 41.00 -52.24 11.81
N LYS A 322 39.96 -52.55 12.59
CA LYS A 322 39.88 -53.81 13.35
C LYS A 322 39.87 -55.05 12.43
N GLY A 323 39.20 -54.98 11.29
CA GLY A 323 39.19 -56.02 10.26
C GLY A 323 40.58 -56.29 9.71
N ALA A 324 41.30 -55.24 9.30
CA ALA A 324 42.67 -55.35 8.81
C ALA A 324 43.64 -55.90 9.88
N LYS A 325 43.51 -55.50 11.14
CA LYS A 325 44.30 -56.08 12.26
C LYS A 325 44.01 -57.58 12.45
N ARG A 326 42.75 -58.00 12.37
CA ARG A 326 42.35 -59.42 12.45
C ARG A 326 42.92 -60.23 11.29
N LEU A 327 42.81 -59.74 10.06
CA LEU A 327 43.33 -60.40 8.85
C LEU A 327 44.86 -60.60 8.90
N ARG A 328 45.58 -59.69 9.57
CA ARG A 328 47.04 -59.72 9.72
C ARG A 328 47.52 -60.40 11.01
N SER A 329 46.61 -60.84 11.88
CA SER A 329 46.91 -61.32 13.25
C SER A 329 47.81 -60.34 14.04
N TRP A 330 47.64 -59.03 13.81
CA TRP A 330 48.60 -58.00 14.22
C TRP A 330 48.11 -57.26 15.48
N PRO A 331 48.76 -57.42 16.65
CA PRO A 331 48.28 -56.84 17.91
C PRO A 331 48.66 -55.36 18.09
N GLN A 332 49.70 -54.89 17.40
CA GLN A 332 50.22 -53.52 17.51
C GLN A 332 49.34 -52.50 16.75
N PRO A 333 49.57 -51.18 16.88
CA PRO A 333 49.07 -50.19 15.93
C PRO A 333 49.42 -50.54 14.48
N LEU A 334 48.62 -50.03 13.54
CA LEU A 334 48.92 -50.09 12.10
C LEU A 334 49.71 -48.83 11.77
N GLU A 335 50.92 -48.97 11.25
CA GLU A 335 51.77 -47.82 10.91
C GLU A 335 51.24 -47.11 9.65
N PRO A 336 51.06 -45.77 9.67
CA PRO A 336 50.49 -45.04 8.52
C PRO A 336 51.32 -45.13 7.24
N GLY A 337 52.64 -45.26 7.36
CA GLY A 337 53.58 -45.21 6.24
C GLY A 337 53.86 -46.56 5.55
N ASP A 338 53.30 -47.67 6.03
CA ASP A 338 53.58 -49.00 5.49
C ASP A 338 52.92 -49.21 4.12
N PRO A 339 53.67 -49.42 3.02
CA PRO A 339 53.10 -49.62 1.68
C PRO A 339 52.16 -50.83 1.58
N GLY A 340 52.39 -51.83 2.43
CA GLY A 340 51.52 -52.99 2.52
C GLY A 340 50.18 -52.70 3.19
N ILE A 341 50.08 -51.68 4.06
CA ILE A 341 48.83 -51.29 4.74
C ILE A 341 47.99 -50.44 3.78
N THR A 342 48.58 -49.37 3.21
CA THR A 342 47.90 -48.42 2.33
C THR A 342 47.29 -49.05 1.08
N MET A 343 47.91 -50.11 0.54
CA MET A 343 47.38 -50.87 -0.60
C MET A 343 46.23 -51.84 -0.27
N SER A 344 45.88 -52.00 1.01
CA SER A 344 44.91 -53.02 1.46
C SER A 344 43.76 -52.49 2.32
N LEU A 345 44.00 -51.44 3.09
CA LEU A 345 43.01 -50.77 3.91
C LEU A 345 42.46 -49.59 3.11
N LEU A 346 41.68 -49.90 2.08
CA LEU A 346 41.04 -48.92 1.20
C LEU A 346 39.60 -48.66 1.64
N SER A 347 39.05 -47.51 1.25
CA SER A 347 37.62 -47.18 1.40
C SER A 347 36.71 -48.18 0.65
N SER A 348 35.40 -48.18 0.94
CA SER A 348 34.39 -49.02 0.26
C SER A 348 34.52 -49.02 -1.27
N ASP A 349 34.88 -47.85 -1.82
CA ASP A 349 35.01 -47.57 -3.24
C ASP A 349 36.38 -47.96 -3.83
N GLN A 350 37.32 -48.44 -3.00
CA GLN A 350 38.72 -48.78 -3.33
C GLN A 350 39.57 -47.64 -3.92
N LYS A 351 39.13 -46.38 -3.81
CA LYS A 351 39.82 -45.21 -4.40
C LYS A 351 40.96 -44.66 -3.55
N GLU A 352 40.83 -44.70 -2.24
CA GLU A 352 41.71 -44.01 -1.28
C GLU A 352 42.07 -44.91 -0.09
N PRO A 353 43.28 -44.80 0.48
CA PRO A 353 43.64 -45.48 1.72
C PRO A 353 42.90 -44.84 2.90
N LEU A 354 42.51 -45.65 3.88
CA LEU A 354 41.90 -45.19 5.12
C LEU A 354 42.95 -44.89 6.18
N ILE A 355 42.60 -43.98 7.09
CA ILE A 355 43.39 -43.72 8.30
C ILE A 355 43.61 -45.00 9.14
N THR A 356 44.76 -45.07 9.80
CA THR A 356 45.14 -46.19 10.68
C THR A 356 44.96 -45.91 12.17
N GLN A 357 44.78 -44.64 12.53
CA GLN A 357 44.62 -44.11 13.89
C GLN A 357 43.26 -43.39 13.97
N LEU A 358 42.73 -43.15 15.18
CA LEU A 358 41.33 -42.72 15.40
C LEU A 358 41.25 -41.43 16.23
N ASP A 359 42.31 -40.63 16.21
CA ASP A 359 42.37 -39.29 16.79
C ASP A 359 41.98 -38.21 15.76
N PRO A 360 41.44 -37.05 16.19
CA PRO A 360 40.76 -36.11 15.29
C PRO A 360 41.60 -35.57 14.14
N ASP A 361 42.90 -35.41 14.32
CA ASP A 361 43.83 -34.94 13.28
C ASP A 361 44.40 -36.08 12.42
N ALA A 362 43.98 -37.35 12.60
CA ALA A 362 44.50 -38.47 11.82
C ALA A 362 44.30 -38.30 10.30
N VAL A 363 43.17 -37.74 9.87
CA VAL A 363 42.89 -37.44 8.45
C VAL A 363 43.91 -36.43 7.91
N THR A 364 44.14 -35.33 8.62
CA THR A 364 45.04 -34.24 8.20
C THR A 364 46.52 -34.59 8.35
N ARG A 365 46.88 -35.45 9.31
CA ARG A 365 48.26 -35.90 9.59
C ARG A 365 48.71 -37.07 8.71
N GLN A 366 47.79 -37.97 8.35
CA GLN A 366 48.11 -39.13 7.52
C GLN A 366 47.84 -38.91 6.02
N HIS A 367 47.06 -37.89 5.65
CA HIS A 367 46.58 -37.66 4.28
C HIS A 367 45.82 -38.88 3.72
N HIS A 368 44.94 -39.45 4.54
CA HIS A 368 44.16 -40.64 4.26
C HIS A 368 42.68 -40.41 4.60
N GLY A 369 41.79 -41.10 3.89
CA GLY A 369 40.34 -40.91 3.98
C GLY A 369 39.66 -41.62 5.16
N LEU A 370 38.37 -41.33 5.31
CA LEU A 370 37.43 -42.07 6.15
C LEU A 370 36.59 -43.03 5.30
N GLN A 371 35.88 -43.97 5.94
CA GLN A 371 34.77 -44.66 5.28
C GLN A 371 33.67 -43.65 4.92
N ALA A 372 33.01 -43.84 3.77
CA ALA A 372 32.03 -42.88 3.25
C ALA A 372 30.91 -42.53 4.24
N GLN A 373 30.43 -43.52 5.00
CA GLN A 373 29.42 -43.32 6.06
C GLN A 373 29.92 -42.42 7.21
N ASP A 374 31.18 -42.59 7.65
CA ASP A 374 31.78 -41.73 8.66
C ASP A 374 32.06 -40.32 8.11
N GLN A 375 32.40 -40.20 6.82
CA GLN A 375 32.58 -38.91 6.15
C GLN A 375 31.27 -38.10 6.08
N PHE A 376 30.14 -38.72 5.71
CA PHE A 376 28.83 -38.06 5.75
C PHE A 376 28.42 -37.65 7.17
N TYR A 377 28.77 -38.48 8.18
CA TYR A 377 28.55 -38.15 9.58
C TYR A 377 29.38 -36.94 10.05
N GLU A 378 30.66 -36.85 9.67
CA GLU A 378 31.47 -35.66 9.94
C GLU A 378 30.89 -34.42 9.25
N GLU A 379 30.48 -34.51 7.98
CA GLU A 379 29.83 -33.38 7.29
C GLU A 379 28.56 -32.92 8.01
N ALA A 380 27.67 -33.84 8.43
CA ALA A 380 26.45 -33.51 9.18
C ALA A 380 26.78 -32.85 10.54
N THR A 381 27.82 -33.34 11.22
CA THR A 381 28.28 -32.87 12.52
C THR A 381 28.85 -31.45 12.43
N TRP A 382 29.73 -31.19 11.47
CA TRP A 382 30.28 -29.86 11.23
C TRP A 382 29.24 -28.87 10.69
N LEU A 383 28.30 -29.32 9.86
CA LEU A 383 27.15 -28.50 9.45
C LEU A 383 26.24 -28.15 10.64
N THR A 384 26.07 -29.06 11.60
CA THR A 384 25.33 -28.78 12.84
C THR A 384 26.06 -27.75 13.70
N LEU A 385 27.39 -27.86 13.86
CA LEU A 385 28.19 -26.85 14.57
C LEU A 385 28.16 -25.47 13.87
N TRP A 386 28.24 -25.45 12.54
CA TRP A 386 28.02 -24.24 11.74
C TRP A 386 26.64 -23.64 12.05
N LYS A 387 25.57 -24.43 11.98
CA LYS A 387 24.20 -24.00 12.31
C LYS A 387 24.11 -23.40 13.73
N MET A 388 24.68 -24.06 14.73
CA MET A 388 24.64 -23.58 16.13
C MET A 388 25.35 -22.24 16.31
N LEU A 389 26.53 -22.06 15.68
CA LEU A 389 27.24 -20.78 15.67
C LEU A 389 26.44 -19.69 14.95
N ARG A 390 25.83 -20.03 13.81
CA ARG A 390 24.97 -19.14 13.01
C ARG A 390 23.71 -18.68 13.74
N GLN A 391 23.16 -19.53 14.60
CA GLN A 391 21.98 -19.22 15.42
C GLN A 391 22.32 -18.51 16.73
N GLY A 392 23.61 -18.27 17.03
CA GLY A 392 24.03 -17.68 18.29
C GLY A 392 23.66 -18.54 19.49
N GLU A 393 23.79 -19.85 19.38
CA GLU A 393 23.58 -20.76 20.51
C GLU A 393 24.57 -20.47 21.65
N SER A 394 24.16 -20.74 22.89
CA SER A 394 25.04 -20.52 24.03
C SER A 394 26.20 -21.52 24.02
N TRP A 395 27.34 -21.10 24.57
CA TRP A 395 28.52 -21.96 24.69
C TRP A 395 28.21 -23.25 25.48
N SER A 396 27.49 -23.11 26.60
CA SER A 396 27.01 -24.24 27.40
C SER A 396 26.13 -25.23 26.61
N ARG A 397 25.35 -24.75 25.62
CA ARG A 397 24.58 -25.63 24.71
C ARG A 397 25.46 -26.39 23.71
N ILE A 398 26.47 -25.73 23.15
CA ILE A 398 27.47 -26.35 22.25
C ILE A 398 28.28 -27.40 23.01
N ARG A 399 28.80 -27.06 24.19
CA ARG A 399 29.55 -27.98 25.06
C ARG A 399 28.74 -29.25 25.34
N LYS A 400 27.52 -29.10 25.86
CA LYS A 400 26.64 -30.25 26.15
C LYS A 400 26.38 -31.11 24.91
N TRP A 401 26.12 -30.49 23.74
CA TRP A 401 25.88 -31.22 22.49
C TRP A 401 27.08 -32.06 22.02
N SER A 402 28.31 -31.60 22.29
CA SER A 402 29.56 -32.34 22.03
C SER A 402 29.84 -33.42 23.10
N GLU A 403 29.51 -33.16 24.36
CA GLU A 403 29.61 -34.13 25.47
C GLU A 403 28.62 -35.30 25.27
N ASP A 404 27.38 -35.01 24.86
CA ASP A 404 26.36 -36.01 24.50
C ASP A 404 26.83 -36.98 23.39
N ARG A 405 27.86 -36.60 22.61
CA ARG A 405 28.48 -37.40 21.53
C ARG A 405 29.80 -38.05 21.91
N LEU A 406 30.30 -37.83 23.14
CA LEU A 406 31.64 -38.19 23.61
C LEU A 406 32.79 -37.53 22.83
N GLU A 407 32.52 -36.38 22.20
CA GLU A 407 33.45 -35.65 21.33
C GLU A 407 33.67 -34.22 21.83
N ALA A 408 33.84 -34.09 23.15
CA ALA A 408 34.06 -32.81 23.86
C ALA A 408 35.26 -31.99 23.31
N TRP A 409 36.20 -32.64 22.61
CA TRP A 409 37.29 -31.97 21.89
C TRP A 409 36.79 -30.95 20.86
N ARG A 410 35.65 -31.18 20.19
CA ARG A 410 35.06 -30.22 19.23
C ARG A 410 34.60 -28.94 19.92
N ALA A 411 34.05 -29.05 21.13
CA ALA A 411 33.70 -27.89 21.93
C ALA A 411 34.96 -27.08 22.28
N VAL A 412 36.00 -27.76 22.79
CA VAL A 412 37.29 -27.12 23.13
C VAL A 412 37.94 -26.45 21.92
N SER A 413 37.91 -27.08 20.73
CA SER A 413 38.49 -26.50 19.51
C SER A 413 37.71 -25.27 19.01
N VAL A 414 36.39 -25.21 19.22
CA VAL A 414 35.51 -24.12 18.76
C VAL A 414 35.53 -22.88 19.67
N CYS A 415 35.80 -23.01 20.98
CA CYS A 415 35.77 -21.88 21.92
C CYS A 415 37.09 -21.57 22.64
N GLY A 416 38.12 -22.40 22.51
CA GLY A 416 39.41 -22.20 23.17
C GLY A 416 39.31 -22.18 24.72
N SER A 417 40.33 -21.62 25.37
CA SER A 417 40.39 -21.49 26.83
C SER A 417 39.49 -20.35 27.34
N THR A 418 38.20 -20.64 27.56
CA THR A 418 37.23 -19.71 28.15
C THR A 418 37.18 -19.86 29.67
N GLU A 419 37.92 -19.01 30.38
CA GLU A 419 37.82 -18.88 31.84
C GLU A 419 36.56 -18.09 32.25
N SER A 420 35.38 -18.70 32.12
CA SER A 420 34.14 -18.17 32.71
C SER A 420 33.96 -18.67 34.15
N GLN A 421 34.89 -18.32 35.04
CA GLN A 421 34.73 -18.51 36.48
C GLN A 421 34.71 -17.17 37.22
N GLN A 422 33.51 -16.59 37.38
CA GLN A 422 33.05 -16.02 38.67
C GLN A 422 31.57 -15.62 38.63
N GLY A 423 30.74 -16.40 39.34
CA GLY A 423 29.70 -15.90 40.24
C GLY A 423 28.65 -14.91 39.73
N GLY A 424 27.85 -15.27 38.73
CA GLY A 424 26.58 -14.58 38.45
C GLY A 424 25.67 -15.39 37.55
N GLU A 425 24.36 -15.40 37.81
CA GLU A 425 23.32 -16.13 37.07
C GLU A 425 23.01 -15.53 35.67
N GLY A 426 24.04 -15.02 34.98
CA GLY A 426 23.92 -14.43 33.65
C GLY A 426 24.28 -15.45 32.56
N THR A 427 23.32 -15.78 31.70
CA THR A 427 23.47 -16.64 30.52
C THR A 427 24.75 -16.36 29.72
N ASP A 428 25.52 -17.42 29.39
CA ASP A 428 26.72 -17.33 28.53
C ASP A 428 26.41 -16.58 27.21
N PRO A 429 27.08 -15.46 26.90
CA PRO A 429 26.84 -14.72 25.66
C PRO A 429 27.25 -15.52 24.40
N SER A 430 26.44 -15.48 23.34
CA SER A 430 26.76 -16.11 22.03
C SER A 430 28.08 -15.62 21.42
N LEU A 431 28.50 -14.41 21.80
CA LEU A 431 29.70 -13.73 21.33
C LEU A 431 30.97 -14.08 22.11
N THR A 432 30.93 -14.98 23.09
CA THR A 432 32.09 -15.37 23.92
C THR A 432 33.31 -15.75 23.07
N ARG A 433 33.08 -16.42 21.93
CA ARG A 433 34.11 -16.77 20.91
C ARG A 433 34.85 -15.57 20.28
N MET A 434 34.25 -14.38 20.29
CA MET A 434 34.86 -13.13 19.80
C MET A 434 35.62 -12.42 20.93
N MET A 435 35.06 -12.45 22.15
CA MET A 435 35.57 -11.74 23.33
C MET A 435 37.01 -12.16 23.66
N SER A 436 37.32 -13.46 23.51
CA SER A 436 38.66 -14.04 23.74
C SER A 436 39.73 -13.68 22.71
N CYS A 437 39.55 -12.64 21.89
CA CYS A 437 40.52 -12.26 20.84
C CYS A 437 41.91 -11.93 21.40
N ARG A 438 41.94 -11.27 22.57
CA ARG A 438 43.15 -10.79 23.24
C ARG A 438 44.02 -11.92 23.81
N SER A 439 43.41 -12.95 24.40
CA SER A 439 44.09 -14.02 25.13
C SER A 439 44.47 -15.23 24.25
N GLN A 440 43.81 -15.40 23.10
CA GLN A 440 43.87 -16.62 22.29
C GLN A 440 44.32 -16.34 20.83
N GLU A 441 45.37 -15.55 20.64
CA GLU A 441 45.91 -15.24 19.30
C GLU A 441 46.48 -16.50 18.62
N LEU A 442 47.30 -17.29 19.34
CA LEU A 442 47.88 -18.56 18.84
C LEU A 442 46.81 -19.58 18.42
N TRP A 443 45.71 -19.67 19.19
CA TRP A 443 44.58 -20.54 18.86
C TRP A 443 43.90 -20.10 17.55
N ARG A 444 43.71 -18.79 17.32
CA ARG A 444 43.17 -18.29 16.04
C ARG A 444 44.13 -18.50 14.87
N SER A 445 45.44 -18.43 15.08
CA SER A 445 46.42 -18.82 14.05
C SER A 445 46.32 -20.30 13.70
N ALA A 446 46.04 -21.18 14.67
CA ALA A 446 45.75 -22.59 14.40
C ALA A 446 44.41 -22.77 13.66
N CYS A 447 43.34 -22.07 14.04
CA CYS A 447 42.07 -22.08 13.29
C CYS A 447 42.24 -21.58 11.85
N SER A 448 43.06 -20.55 11.63
CA SER A 448 43.42 -20.05 10.29
C SER A 448 44.14 -21.10 9.45
N ALA A 449 45.12 -21.81 10.03
CA ALA A 449 45.78 -22.92 9.35
C ALA A 449 44.82 -24.07 8.99
N LEU A 450 43.86 -24.39 9.86
CA LEU A 450 42.82 -25.41 9.60
C LEU A 450 41.79 -24.98 8.55
N ALA A 451 41.37 -23.71 8.55
CA ALA A 451 40.44 -23.15 7.56
C ALA A 451 41.00 -23.19 6.12
N ASN A 452 42.31 -23.01 5.99
CA ASN A 452 43.04 -23.04 4.72
C ASN A 452 43.51 -24.43 4.29
N ASN A 453 43.39 -25.46 5.14
CA ASN A 453 43.72 -26.83 4.77
C ASN A 453 42.74 -27.36 3.71
N THR A 454 43.23 -27.96 2.62
CA THR A 454 42.40 -28.53 1.55
C THR A 454 41.81 -29.89 1.91
N GLU A 455 42.45 -30.62 2.82
CA GLU A 455 42.07 -31.99 3.21
C GLU A 455 40.91 -32.04 4.21
N THR A 456 40.52 -30.90 4.80
CA THR A 456 39.44 -30.81 5.79
C THR A 456 38.09 -30.53 5.15
N SER A 457 37.01 -30.95 5.83
CA SER A 457 35.64 -30.81 5.30
C SER A 457 35.27 -29.34 5.07
N ARG A 458 34.49 -29.05 4.01
CA ARG A 458 34.01 -27.68 3.71
C ARG A 458 33.33 -27.00 4.90
N PHE A 459 32.61 -27.75 5.74
CA PHE A 459 31.90 -27.20 6.89
C PHE A 459 32.82 -27.00 8.10
N GLU A 460 33.78 -27.91 8.31
CA GLU A 460 34.83 -27.76 9.31
C GLU A 460 35.66 -26.49 9.03
N ARG A 461 36.09 -26.32 7.77
CA ARG A 461 36.81 -25.13 7.31
C ARG A 461 36.01 -23.85 7.50
N ALA A 462 34.71 -23.88 7.21
CA ALA A 462 33.83 -22.73 7.42
C ALA A 462 33.66 -22.37 8.91
N VAL A 463 33.56 -23.38 9.80
CA VAL A 463 33.53 -23.17 11.26
C VAL A 463 34.82 -22.52 11.74
N TYR A 464 36.00 -23.06 11.38
CA TYR A 464 37.27 -22.46 11.80
C TYR A 464 37.52 -21.08 11.16
N ALA A 465 37.12 -20.87 9.91
CA ALA A 465 37.15 -19.57 9.25
C ALA A 465 36.32 -18.52 9.99
N LEU A 466 35.11 -18.88 10.46
CA LEU A 466 34.28 -17.97 11.26
C LEU A 466 34.94 -17.58 12.59
N LEU A 467 35.73 -18.47 13.20
CA LEU A 467 36.42 -18.23 14.47
C LEU A 467 37.71 -17.39 14.31
N CYS A 468 38.48 -17.59 13.24
CA CYS A 468 39.64 -16.76 12.93
C CYS A 468 39.26 -15.45 12.19
N GLY A 469 38.04 -15.34 11.68
CA GLY A 469 37.56 -14.19 10.91
C GLY A 469 38.03 -14.19 9.46
N GLU A 470 38.14 -15.35 8.82
CA GLU A 470 38.38 -15.50 7.38
C GLU A 470 37.06 -15.62 6.61
N THR A 471 37.05 -15.06 5.40
CA THR A 471 35.86 -14.91 4.56
C THR A 471 35.71 -16.03 3.54
N GLU A 472 36.78 -16.34 2.80
CA GLU A 472 36.76 -17.22 1.63
C GLU A 472 36.34 -18.67 1.94
N PRO A 473 36.87 -19.35 2.98
CA PRO A 473 36.42 -20.71 3.29
C PRO A 473 34.99 -20.72 3.87
N ALA A 474 34.60 -19.68 4.60
CA ALA A 474 33.25 -19.55 5.17
C ALA A 474 32.17 -19.31 4.09
N TYR A 475 32.47 -18.56 3.03
CA TYR A 475 31.56 -18.36 1.90
C TYR A 475 31.23 -19.64 1.13
N MET A 476 32.07 -20.68 1.21
CA MET A 476 31.79 -21.98 0.58
C MET A 476 30.65 -22.75 1.27
N ALA A 477 30.40 -22.48 2.56
CA ALA A 477 29.29 -23.06 3.33
C ALA A 477 28.02 -22.19 3.36
N CYS A 478 28.08 -20.96 2.84
CA CYS A 478 26.96 -20.03 2.82
C CYS A 478 25.90 -20.45 1.78
N GLN A 479 24.63 -20.47 2.19
CA GLN A 479 23.48 -20.84 1.36
C GLN A 479 22.68 -19.60 0.93
N GLY A 480 22.33 -18.71 1.87
CA GLY A 480 21.44 -17.56 1.63
C GLY A 480 22.07 -16.18 1.83
N TRP A 481 21.30 -15.12 1.59
CA TRP A 481 21.73 -13.72 1.74
C TRP A 481 22.19 -13.38 3.17
N ASP A 482 21.46 -13.88 4.18
CA ASP A 482 21.84 -13.77 5.59
C ASP A 482 23.20 -14.42 5.87
N ASP A 483 23.58 -15.44 5.10
CA ASP A 483 24.80 -16.18 5.35
C ASP A 483 26.04 -15.36 5.03
N TYR A 484 26.10 -14.82 3.82
CA TYR A 484 27.18 -13.96 3.35
C TYR A 484 27.33 -12.71 4.21
N LEU A 485 26.21 -12.07 4.60
CA LEU A 485 26.25 -10.84 5.39
C LEU A 485 26.83 -11.06 6.80
N TYR A 486 26.44 -12.14 7.47
CA TYR A 486 26.96 -12.48 8.79
C TYR A 486 28.47 -12.77 8.79
N VAL A 487 28.96 -13.50 7.77
CA VAL A 487 30.40 -13.80 7.64
C VAL A 487 31.21 -12.51 7.44
N PHE A 488 30.72 -11.60 6.59
CA PHE A 488 31.33 -10.28 6.39
C PHE A 488 31.35 -9.45 7.68
N LEU A 489 30.21 -9.34 8.38
CA LEU A 489 30.13 -8.59 9.64
C LEU A 489 31.03 -9.21 10.73
N ASN A 490 31.05 -10.54 10.85
CA ASN A 490 31.92 -11.28 11.77
C ASN A 490 33.41 -10.98 11.51
N HIS A 491 33.84 -11.00 10.25
CA HIS A 491 35.18 -10.57 9.85
C HIS A 491 35.46 -9.11 10.25
N THR A 492 34.56 -8.18 9.91
CA THR A 492 34.73 -6.75 10.20
C THR A 492 34.83 -6.47 11.71
N ILE A 493 33.99 -7.10 12.54
CA ILE A 493 34.01 -6.96 13.99
C ILE A 493 35.32 -7.51 14.57
N LEU A 494 35.75 -8.72 14.15
CA LEU A 494 37.00 -9.31 14.62
C LEU A 494 38.24 -8.50 14.20
N SER A 495 38.25 -7.94 12.99
CA SER A 495 39.33 -7.07 12.51
C SER A 495 39.47 -5.81 13.39
N ARG A 496 38.36 -5.11 13.65
CA ARG A 496 38.36 -3.89 14.48
C ARG A 496 38.69 -4.18 15.95
N TYR A 497 38.21 -5.31 16.49
CA TYR A 497 38.54 -5.71 17.86
C TYR A 497 40.02 -6.11 18.00
N ARG A 498 40.62 -6.74 16.98
CA ARG A 498 42.07 -7.00 16.93
C ARG A 498 42.87 -5.69 16.98
N GLU A 499 42.47 -4.69 16.21
CA GLU A 499 43.15 -3.38 16.21
C GLU A 499 43.03 -2.68 17.57
N PHE A 500 41.85 -2.70 18.20
CA PHE A 500 41.65 -2.21 19.56
C PHE A 500 42.55 -2.95 20.57
N CYS A 501 42.57 -4.29 20.52
CA CYS A 501 43.46 -5.11 21.36
C CYS A 501 44.94 -4.81 21.13
N ARG A 502 45.36 -4.54 19.89
CA ARG A 502 46.75 -4.19 19.54
C ARG A 502 47.15 -2.83 20.12
N GLN A 503 46.26 -1.84 20.07
CA GLN A 503 46.48 -0.53 20.72
C GLN A 503 46.53 -0.65 22.25
N PHE A 504 45.65 -1.47 22.83
CA PHE A 504 45.64 -1.75 24.27
C PHE A 504 46.94 -2.45 24.74
N HIS A 505 47.41 -3.47 24.01
CA HIS A 505 48.71 -4.10 24.30
C HIS A 505 49.85 -3.09 24.22
N ARG A 506 49.87 -2.20 23.22
CA ARG A 506 50.84 -1.09 23.14
C ARG A 506 50.80 -0.18 24.38
N LYS A 507 49.61 0.20 24.87
CA LYS A 507 49.46 0.97 26.13
C LYS A 507 50.07 0.23 27.32
N ILE A 508 49.93 -1.09 27.42
CA ILE A 508 50.52 -1.87 28.52
C ILE A 508 52.04 -2.01 28.38
N SER A 509 52.55 -2.19 27.15
CA SER A 509 53.99 -2.42 26.89
C SER A 509 54.85 -1.16 27.02
N TYR A 510 54.30 0.02 26.75
CA TYR A 510 54.99 1.29 26.97
C TYR A 510 54.55 1.92 28.31
N SER A 511 55.46 2.62 28.99
CA SER A 511 55.25 3.11 30.37
C SER A 511 53.89 3.79 30.59
N ALA A 512 53.20 3.38 31.66
CA ALA A 512 51.84 3.80 32.04
C ALA A 512 51.63 5.31 32.23
N ALA A 513 52.69 6.12 32.20
CA ALA A 513 52.65 7.58 32.32
C ALA A 513 52.42 8.32 30.99
N ARG A 514 52.30 7.63 29.85
CA ARG A 514 51.92 8.25 28.56
C ARG A 514 50.48 7.93 28.20
N ASP A 515 49.62 8.94 28.23
CA ASP A 515 48.30 8.91 27.61
C ASP A 515 48.45 8.69 26.09
N ALA A 516 48.31 7.44 25.65
CA ALA A 516 48.16 7.09 24.25
C ALA A 516 46.67 7.25 23.87
N PRO A 517 46.29 8.20 23.00
CA PRO A 517 44.91 8.34 22.57
C PRO A 517 44.48 7.11 21.78
N LEU A 518 43.26 6.65 22.02
CA LEU A 518 42.64 5.57 21.25
C LEU A 518 42.38 6.07 19.82
N ILE A 519 42.92 5.38 18.81
CA ILE A 519 42.69 5.69 17.41
C ILE A 519 41.67 4.69 16.87
N ILE A 520 40.41 5.11 16.81
CA ILE A 520 39.35 4.31 16.18
C ILE A 520 39.33 4.60 14.68
N GLU A 521 39.41 3.55 13.87
CA GLU A 521 39.24 3.63 12.43
C GLU A 521 37.84 4.18 12.07
N SER A 522 37.76 5.10 11.11
CA SER A 522 36.47 5.63 10.63
C SER A 522 35.53 4.51 10.17
N ALA A 523 34.23 4.68 10.37
CA ALA A 523 33.22 3.70 10.00
C ALA A 523 33.18 3.44 8.49
N ASP A 524 33.54 2.23 8.07
CA ASP A 524 33.63 1.87 6.64
C ASP A 524 32.32 1.32 6.07
N TYR A 525 31.30 2.18 6.08
CA TYR A 525 30.06 1.93 5.35
C TYR A 525 30.29 1.85 3.83
N SER A 526 31.46 2.26 3.31
CA SER A 526 31.75 2.24 1.87
C SER A 526 31.97 0.82 1.35
N ASN A 527 32.73 0.00 2.07
CA ASN A 527 32.97 -1.39 1.68
C ASN A 527 31.75 -2.27 1.99
N LEU A 528 31.00 -1.99 3.06
CA LEU A 528 29.70 -2.63 3.32
C LEU A 528 28.70 -2.40 2.16
N ARG A 529 28.61 -1.18 1.62
CA ARG A 529 27.78 -0.89 0.43
C ARG A 529 28.23 -1.66 -0.80
N LYS A 530 29.53 -1.63 -1.14
CA LYS A 530 30.08 -2.42 -2.27
C LYS A 530 29.80 -3.92 -2.13
N PHE A 531 29.92 -4.45 -0.91
CA PHE A 531 29.66 -5.86 -0.62
C PHE A 531 28.19 -6.23 -0.80
N ILE A 532 27.26 -5.40 -0.31
CA ILE A 532 25.82 -5.56 -0.55
C ILE A 532 25.50 -5.55 -2.06
N ASP A 533 26.09 -4.63 -2.82
CA ASP A 533 25.88 -4.57 -4.27
C ASP A 533 26.50 -5.77 -5.01
N ALA A 534 27.61 -6.34 -4.53
CA ALA A 534 28.16 -7.60 -5.05
C ALA A 534 27.25 -8.81 -4.75
N ILE A 535 26.59 -8.86 -3.58
CA ILE A 535 25.63 -9.92 -3.24
C ILE A 535 24.41 -9.89 -4.18
N LYS A 536 23.98 -8.71 -4.65
CA LYS A 536 22.88 -8.59 -5.64
C LYS A 536 23.20 -9.27 -6.98
N THR A 537 24.48 -9.35 -7.37
CA THR A 537 24.89 -9.94 -8.65
C THR A 537 25.27 -11.43 -8.55
N ASN A 538 25.57 -11.93 -7.36
CA ASN A 538 25.93 -13.33 -7.12
C ASN A 538 24.73 -14.28 -7.31
N GLU A 539 24.91 -15.31 -8.15
CA GLU A 539 23.84 -16.19 -8.61
C GLU A 539 23.11 -16.93 -7.47
N LYS A 540 23.81 -17.29 -6.37
CA LYS A 540 23.18 -17.93 -5.20
C LYS A 540 22.22 -17.01 -4.43
N THR A 541 22.47 -15.70 -4.43
CA THR A 541 21.81 -14.74 -3.52
C THR A 541 20.94 -13.72 -4.25
N LYS A 542 21.04 -13.64 -5.58
CA LYS A 542 20.34 -12.67 -6.45
C LYS A 542 18.81 -12.73 -6.34
N GLU A 543 18.22 -13.92 -6.18
CA GLU A 543 16.77 -14.04 -6.00
C GLU A 543 16.32 -13.50 -4.64
N GLU A 544 17.06 -13.84 -3.57
CA GLU A 544 16.79 -13.31 -2.23
C GLU A 544 17.07 -11.80 -2.13
N ALA A 545 18.11 -11.30 -2.77
CA ALA A 545 18.46 -9.88 -2.81
C ALA A 545 17.43 -9.03 -3.57
N ARG A 546 16.69 -9.63 -4.51
CA ARG A 546 15.54 -9.01 -5.21
C ARG A 546 14.27 -8.95 -4.37
N ASN A 547 14.22 -9.61 -3.21
CA ASN A 547 13.11 -9.49 -2.28
C ASN A 547 13.03 -8.05 -1.73
N PRO A 548 11.85 -7.41 -1.73
CA PRO A 548 11.74 -6.01 -1.34
C PRO A 548 12.10 -5.76 0.12
N TYR A 549 11.77 -6.69 1.03
CA TYR A 549 12.13 -6.59 2.45
C TYR A 549 13.65 -6.68 2.64
N ARG A 550 14.35 -7.53 1.87
CA ARG A 550 15.82 -7.60 1.89
C ARG A 550 16.47 -6.33 1.35
N THR A 551 15.85 -5.69 0.35
CA THR A 551 16.31 -4.39 -0.16
C THR A 551 16.18 -3.30 0.91
N VAL A 552 15.09 -3.28 1.69
CA VAL A 552 14.92 -2.38 2.84
C VAL A 552 15.95 -2.67 3.94
N GLN A 553 16.12 -3.94 4.32
CA GLN A 553 17.13 -4.35 5.33
C GLN A 553 18.54 -3.93 4.91
N ALA A 554 18.91 -4.11 3.64
CA ALA A 554 20.20 -3.68 3.11
C ALA A 554 20.40 -2.15 3.18
N ALA A 555 19.36 -1.35 2.93
CA ALA A 555 19.40 0.11 3.10
C ALA A 555 19.58 0.52 4.57
N VAL A 556 18.87 -0.14 5.50
CA VAL A 556 18.97 0.07 6.95
C VAL A 556 20.37 -0.28 7.48
N ILE A 557 20.93 -1.43 7.11
CA ILE A 557 22.26 -1.90 7.56
C ILE A 557 23.39 -1.04 6.99
N SER A 558 23.26 -0.58 5.74
CA SER A 558 24.27 0.28 5.10
C SER A 558 24.14 1.76 5.43
N GLY A 559 23.09 2.18 6.17
CA GLY A 559 22.78 3.58 6.46
C GLY A 559 22.54 4.43 5.21
N ASN A 560 22.24 3.83 4.05
CA ASN A 560 22.16 4.51 2.76
C ASN A 560 20.75 5.00 2.43
N TYR A 561 20.12 5.68 3.39
CA TYR A 561 18.71 6.06 3.32
C TYR A 561 18.41 7.00 2.15
N ASP A 562 19.26 7.99 1.91
CA ASP A 562 19.06 8.99 0.85
C ASP A 562 18.95 8.32 -0.53
N ALA A 563 19.96 7.52 -0.91
CA ALA A 563 19.95 6.84 -2.20
C ALA A 563 18.77 5.85 -2.32
N PHE A 564 18.46 5.12 -1.24
CA PHE A 564 17.35 4.18 -1.21
C PHE A 564 16.00 4.85 -1.50
N PHE A 565 15.63 5.89 -0.75
CA PHE A 565 14.35 6.58 -0.95
C PHE A 565 14.28 7.32 -2.29
N TYR A 566 15.41 7.81 -2.81
CA TYR A 566 15.51 8.44 -4.12
C TYR A 566 15.33 7.43 -5.27
N HIS A 567 16.01 6.27 -5.24
CA HIS A 567 15.84 5.24 -6.26
C HIS A 567 14.43 4.63 -6.24
N GLN A 568 13.85 4.45 -5.04
CA GLN A 568 12.47 4.01 -4.88
C GLN A 568 11.45 5.01 -5.45
N ALA A 569 11.63 6.32 -5.21
CA ALA A 569 10.78 7.36 -5.77
C ALA A 569 10.85 7.37 -7.32
N ASN A 570 12.04 7.25 -7.89
CA ASN A 570 12.23 7.13 -9.34
C ASN A 570 11.57 5.86 -9.93
N ALA A 571 11.61 4.75 -9.20
CA ALA A 571 10.90 3.53 -9.60
C ALA A 571 9.38 3.74 -9.67
N LEU A 572 8.79 4.43 -8.69
CA LEU A 572 7.36 4.77 -8.67
C LEU A 572 6.96 5.69 -9.84
N ILE A 573 7.79 6.69 -10.19
CA ILE A 573 7.54 7.54 -11.38
C ILE A 573 7.52 6.68 -12.65
N LYS A 574 8.54 5.82 -12.85
CA LYS A 574 8.64 4.93 -14.02
C LYS A 574 7.44 3.97 -14.13
N ILE A 575 6.96 3.43 -12.99
CA ILE A 575 5.74 2.62 -12.96
C ILE A 575 4.51 3.45 -13.38
N ALA A 576 4.38 4.67 -12.86
CA ALA A 576 3.27 5.56 -13.21
C ALA A 576 3.25 5.88 -14.72
N GLU A 577 4.40 6.23 -15.31
CA GLU A 577 4.55 6.47 -16.75
C GLU A 577 4.15 5.24 -17.58
N SER A 578 4.64 4.05 -17.21
CA SER A 578 4.31 2.80 -17.93
C SER A 578 2.82 2.42 -17.87
N SER A 579 2.07 2.94 -16.91
CA SER A 579 0.66 2.59 -16.70
C SER A 579 -0.32 3.33 -17.63
N GLY A 580 0.12 4.39 -18.31
CA GLY A 580 -0.69 5.20 -19.25
C GLY A 580 -1.87 5.96 -18.62
N LYS A 581 -2.15 5.78 -17.32
CA LYS A 581 -3.26 6.42 -16.61
C LYS A 581 -2.84 7.76 -15.99
N PRO A 582 -3.77 8.72 -15.80
CA PRO A 582 -3.47 9.96 -15.09
C PRO A 582 -3.18 9.68 -13.62
N ALA A 583 -1.91 9.49 -13.29
CA ALA A 583 -1.44 9.20 -11.94
C ALA A 583 -1.44 10.46 -11.05
N LEU A 584 -1.59 10.24 -9.74
CA LEU A 584 -1.30 11.27 -8.73
C LEU A 584 0.15 11.77 -8.79
N ILE A 585 1.07 10.87 -9.17
CA ILE A 585 2.53 11.10 -9.18
C ILE A 585 2.90 12.14 -10.25
N PRO A 586 3.65 13.20 -9.90
CA PRO A 586 4.16 14.17 -10.87
C PRO A 586 5.11 13.53 -11.89
N LYS A 587 5.03 14.00 -13.15
CA LYS A 587 6.00 13.63 -14.21
C LYS A 587 7.31 14.38 -13.98
N ILE A 588 8.27 13.72 -13.34
CA ILE A 588 9.61 14.26 -13.05
C ILE A 588 10.63 13.43 -13.84
N ALA A 589 11.70 14.07 -14.33
CA ALA A 589 12.73 13.40 -15.12
C ALA A 589 13.39 12.24 -14.35
N VAL A 590 13.18 11.01 -14.83
CA VAL A 590 13.63 9.78 -14.16
C VAL A 590 15.12 9.52 -14.41
N THR A 591 15.91 9.43 -13.34
CA THR A 591 17.27 8.86 -13.40
C THR A 591 17.23 7.33 -13.37
N SER A 592 18.31 6.66 -13.81
CA SER A 592 18.41 5.19 -13.88
C SER A 592 17.90 4.47 -12.62
N VAL A 593 17.01 3.51 -12.82
CA VAL A 593 16.32 2.74 -11.76
C VAL A 593 16.88 1.32 -11.69
N ASP A 594 17.17 0.84 -10.48
CA ASP A 594 17.54 -0.57 -10.21
C ASP A 594 16.29 -1.48 -10.21
N ASP A 595 16.43 -2.69 -10.74
CA ASP A 595 15.37 -3.72 -10.78
C ASP A 595 14.80 -4.00 -9.37
N THR A 596 15.66 -3.98 -8.34
CA THR A 596 15.25 -4.21 -6.94
C THR A 596 14.26 -3.16 -6.44
N SER A 597 14.52 -1.89 -6.75
CA SER A 597 13.64 -0.76 -6.42
C SER A 597 12.34 -0.81 -7.22
N PHE A 598 12.39 -1.28 -8.48
CA PHE A 598 11.19 -1.49 -9.29
C PHE A 598 10.27 -2.58 -8.72
N ILE A 599 10.84 -3.67 -8.21
CA ILE A 599 10.07 -4.74 -7.53
C ILE A 599 9.45 -4.20 -6.24
N ALA A 600 10.23 -3.50 -5.40
CA ALA A 600 9.75 -2.92 -4.15
C ALA A 600 8.68 -1.83 -4.34
N ALA A 601 8.76 -1.04 -5.41
CA ALA A 601 7.77 -0.02 -5.76
C ALA A 601 6.42 -0.61 -6.25
N ARG A 602 6.40 -1.89 -6.65
CA ARG A 602 5.19 -2.60 -7.10
C ARG A 602 4.49 -3.38 -5.98
N ASP A 603 5.19 -3.73 -4.90
CA ASP A 603 4.61 -4.49 -3.77
C ASP A 603 3.97 -3.53 -2.73
N PRO A 604 2.64 -3.62 -2.48
CA PRO A 604 1.93 -2.65 -1.65
C PRO A 604 2.30 -2.73 -0.15
N ASP A 605 2.65 -3.93 0.34
CA ASP A 605 3.09 -4.12 1.73
C ASP A 605 4.49 -3.52 1.94
N ALA A 606 5.43 -3.76 1.02
CA ALA A 606 6.74 -3.09 1.03
C ALA A 606 6.60 -1.57 0.92
N LEU A 607 5.72 -1.06 0.03
CA LEU A 607 5.49 0.38 -0.13
C LEU A 607 4.92 1.03 1.14
N ARG A 608 4.03 0.34 1.89
CA ARG A 608 3.62 0.75 3.24
C ARG A 608 4.85 0.87 4.15
N MET A 609 5.60 -0.21 4.32
CA MET A 609 6.76 -0.26 5.23
C MET A 609 7.78 0.85 4.91
N ILE A 610 8.10 1.04 3.63
CA ILE A 610 9.01 2.10 3.14
C ILE A 610 8.47 3.50 3.46
N THR A 611 7.18 3.74 3.26
CA THR A 611 6.55 5.05 3.53
C THR A 611 6.60 5.39 5.02
N HIS A 612 6.24 4.44 5.89
CA HIS A 612 6.32 4.63 7.33
C HIS A 612 7.78 4.78 7.81
N MET A 613 8.72 4.02 7.22
CA MET A 613 10.15 4.14 7.54
C MET A 613 10.72 5.49 7.10
N PHE A 614 10.34 6.02 5.94
CA PHE A 614 10.72 7.36 5.47
C PHE A 614 10.28 8.43 6.46
N LEU A 615 9.01 8.43 6.85
CA LEU A 615 8.44 9.41 7.79
C LEU A 615 9.16 9.39 9.16
N ILE A 616 9.45 8.19 9.68
CA ILE A 616 10.20 8.03 10.93
C ILE A 616 11.63 8.57 10.77
N LEU A 617 12.39 8.10 9.78
CA LEU A 617 13.78 8.49 9.60
C LEU A 617 13.95 9.99 9.27
N GLN A 618 12.99 10.58 8.55
CA GLN A 618 12.93 12.02 8.29
C GLN A 618 12.69 12.81 9.59
N SER A 619 11.76 12.36 10.45
CA SER A 619 11.50 13.02 11.75
C SER A 619 12.70 13.01 12.70
N LEU A 620 13.58 12.02 12.55
CA LEU A 620 14.80 11.84 13.34
C LEU A 620 16.06 12.47 12.69
N GLY A 621 15.95 13.02 11.49
CA GLY A 621 17.07 13.66 10.80
C GLY A 621 18.10 12.71 10.17
N TYR A 622 17.80 11.43 9.99
CA TYR A 622 18.67 10.46 9.28
C TYR A 622 18.64 10.59 7.76
N VAL A 623 17.75 11.43 7.25
CA VAL A 623 17.48 11.62 5.82
C VAL A 623 17.69 13.09 5.50
N ARG A 624 18.25 13.38 4.31
CA ARG A 624 18.45 14.75 3.84
C ARG A 624 17.17 15.58 3.85
N SER A 625 17.28 16.77 4.42
CA SER A 625 16.17 17.75 4.53
C SER A 625 16.16 18.81 3.43
N ASP A 626 16.93 18.67 2.35
CA ASP A 626 16.91 19.64 1.26
C ASP A 626 15.63 19.56 0.43
N SER A 627 15.13 20.71 -0.01
CA SER A 627 13.79 20.82 -0.62
C SER A 627 13.60 19.94 -1.85
N HIS A 628 14.66 19.73 -2.65
CA HIS A 628 14.59 18.87 -3.84
C HIS A 628 14.53 17.39 -3.45
N PHE A 629 15.41 16.94 -2.57
CA PHE A 629 15.40 15.57 -2.07
C PHE A 629 14.09 15.22 -1.38
N VAL A 630 13.57 16.11 -0.52
CA VAL A 630 12.29 15.91 0.18
C VAL A 630 11.15 15.82 -0.83
N ALA A 631 11.03 16.75 -1.77
CA ALA A 631 9.99 16.70 -2.81
C ALA A 631 10.03 15.40 -3.64
N THR A 632 11.23 14.93 -4.00
CA THR A 632 11.39 13.65 -4.72
C THR A 632 11.00 12.46 -3.83
N SER A 633 11.51 12.39 -2.60
CA SER A 633 11.27 11.25 -1.70
C SER A 633 9.84 11.20 -1.18
N SER A 634 9.14 12.34 -1.11
CA SER A 634 7.70 12.42 -0.84
C SER A 634 6.85 11.69 -1.89
N ILE A 635 7.38 11.38 -3.08
CA ILE A 635 6.69 10.53 -4.07
C ILE A 635 6.44 9.12 -3.51
N ASN A 636 7.25 8.63 -2.57
CA ASN A 636 6.99 7.36 -1.87
C ASN A 636 5.64 7.41 -1.11
N ILE A 637 5.38 8.52 -0.40
CA ILE A 637 4.09 8.79 0.27
C ILE A 637 2.95 8.90 -0.77
N ILE A 638 3.18 9.58 -1.89
CA ILE A 638 2.16 9.74 -2.96
C ILE A 638 1.83 8.39 -3.62
N GLY A 639 2.83 7.53 -3.84
CA GLY A 639 2.62 6.17 -4.31
C GLY A 639 1.80 5.34 -3.32
N TYR A 640 2.03 5.49 -2.02
CA TYR A 640 1.22 4.83 -0.99
C TYR A 640 -0.21 5.39 -0.93
N ILE A 641 -0.42 6.70 -1.09
CA ILE A 641 -1.76 7.32 -1.22
C ILE A 641 -2.53 6.74 -2.41
N GLU A 642 -1.87 6.58 -3.56
CA GLU A 642 -2.46 5.95 -4.75
C GLU A 642 -2.75 4.45 -4.52
N SER A 643 -1.96 3.76 -3.69
CA SER A 643 -2.28 2.40 -3.23
C SER A 643 -3.51 2.38 -2.30
N LEU A 644 -3.62 3.32 -1.35
CA LEU A 644 -4.79 3.44 -0.45
C LEU A 644 -6.08 3.72 -1.22
N ARG A 645 -6.01 4.58 -2.25
CA ARG A 645 -7.12 4.85 -3.18
C ARG A 645 -7.57 3.57 -3.90
N LYS A 646 -6.63 2.78 -4.42
CA LYS A 646 -6.92 1.48 -5.06
C LYS A 646 -7.45 0.43 -4.08
N SER A 647 -7.04 0.47 -2.82
CA SER A 647 -7.53 -0.40 -1.75
C SER A 647 -8.89 0.03 -1.14
N GLY A 648 -9.54 1.07 -1.69
CA GLY A 648 -10.84 1.53 -1.20
C GLY A 648 -10.79 2.21 0.18
N LYS A 649 -9.65 2.81 0.55
CA LYS A 649 -9.42 3.49 1.84
C LYS A 649 -9.13 4.99 1.67
N PRO A 650 -10.03 5.78 1.05
CA PRO A 650 -9.83 7.23 0.88
C PRO A 650 -9.83 7.99 2.22
N GLU A 651 -10.38 7.42 3.28
CA GLU A 651 -10.48 8.02 4.62
C GLU A 651 -9.13 8.41 5.22
N LEU A 652 -8.09 7.62 4.92
CA LEU A 652 -6.75 7.81 5.47
C LEU A 652 -5.91 8.79 4.63
N ILE A 653 -6.35 9.15 3.42
CA ILE A 653 -5.56 9.98 2.49
C ILE A 653 -5.23 11.36 3.08
N PRO A 654 -6.15 12.10 3.73
CA PRO A 654 -5.81 13.38 4.36
C PRO A 654 -4.68 13.28 5.40
N LEU A 655 -4.59 12.18 6.15
CA LEU A 655 -3.52 11.96 7.13
C LEU A 655 -2.15 11.92 6.44
N TYR A 656 -2.00 11.07 5.43
CA TYR A 656 -0.73 10.94 4.69
C TYR A 656 -0.41 12.18 3.85
N ALA A 657 -1.42 12.84 3.27
CA ALA A 657 -1.24 14.10 2.54
C ALA A 657 -0.76 15.23 3.47
N SER A 658 -1.18 15.26 4.74
CA SER A 658 -0.71 16.23 5.74
C SER A 658 0.77 16.09 6.13
N LEU A 659 1.45 15.05 5.63
CA LEU A 659 2.88 14.78 5.82
C LEU A 659 3.72 15.08 4.57
N LEU A 660 3.09 15.54 3.48
CA LEU A 660 3.75 16.02 2.27
C LEU A 660 4.15 17.51 2.41
N PRO A 661 5.11 18.00 1.60
CA PRO A 661 5.27 19.44 1.36
C PRO A 661 3.95 20.06 0.91
N LYS A 662 3.62 21.27 1.39
CA LYS A 662 2.31 21.92 1.22
C LYS A 662 1.79 21.87 -0.22
N ASP A 663 2.58 22.36 -1.16
CA ASP A 663 2.22 22.45 -2.59
C ASP A 663 1.89 21.07 -3.19
N MET A 664 2.63 20.03 -2.77
CA MET A 664 2.36 18.64 -3.16
C MET A 664 1.10 18.09 -2.48
N ALA A 665 0.90 18.40 -1.19
CA ALA A 665 -0.30 18.02 -0.45
C ALA A 665 -1.57 18.59 -1.11
N HIS A 666 -1.54 19.87 -1.48
CA HIS A 666 -2.65 20.56 -2.14
C HIS A 666 -2.96 19.94 -3.51
N THR A 667 -1.93 19.72 -4.33
CA THR A 667 -2.05 19.05 -5.64
C THR A 667 -2.60 17.63 -5.54
N VAL A 668 -2.12 16.84 -4.56
CA VAL A 668 -2.53 15.45 -4.34
C VAL A 668 -3.97 15.37 -3.84
N LEU A 669 -4.34 16.19 -2.86
CA LEU A 669 -5.70 16.21 -2.33
C LEU A 669 -6.70 16.70 -3.37
N GLY A 670 -6.38 17.75 -4.13
CA GLY A 670 -7.25 18.24 -5.21
C GLY A 670 -7.60 17.14 -6.21
N LYS A 671 -6.63 16.31 -6.62
CA LYS A 671 -6.83 15.16 -7.52
C LYS A 671 -7.59 13.99 -6.91
N VAL A 672 -7.60 13.81 -5.59
CA VAL A 672 -8.30 12.71 -4.91
C VAL A 672 -9.74 13.11 -4.57
N LEU A 673 -9.95 14.32 -4.07
CA LEU A 673 -11.24 14.78 -3.58
C LEU A 673 -12.28 14.90 -4.71
N ILE A 674 -11.86 15.11 -5.95
CA ILE A 674 -12.74 15.25 -7.12
C ILE A 674 -13.58 14.00 -7.44
N ASP A 675 -13.14 12.82 -7.00
CA ASP A 675 -13.86 11.55 -7.16
C ASP A 675 -14.96 11.37 -6.09
N VAL A 676 -14.94 12.15 -5.00
CA VAL A 676 -15.91 12.04 -3.90
C VAL A 676 -17.18 12.79 -4.30
N VAL A 677 -18.25 12.05 -4.56
CA VAL A 677 -19.56 12.60 -4.96
C VAL A 677 -20.49 12.84 -3.76
N ASP A 678 -20.41 11.99 -2.72
CA ASP A 678 -21.35 12.04 -1.59
C ASP A 678 -21.15 13.29 -0.69
N PRO A 679 -22.23 14.05 -0.36
CA PRO A 679 -22.13 15.28 0.42
C PRO A 679 -21.78 15.07 1.90
N GLU A 680 -22.15 13.94 2.53
CA GLU A 680 -21.80 13.67 3.92
C GLU A 680 -20.34 13.21 4.05
N GLU A 681 -19.84 12.42 3.09
CA GLU A 681 -18.41 12.16 2.95
C GLU A 681 -17.63 13.46 2.77
N ARG A 682 -18.06 14.38 1.89
CA ARG A 682 -17.41 15.70 1.70
C ARG A 682 -17.30 16.47 3.02
N LYS A 683 -18.41 16.61 3.77
CA LYS A 683 -18.43 17.26 5.10
C LYS A 683 -17.50 16.56 6.10
N SER A 684 -17.45 15.23 6.09
CA SER A 684 -16.58 14.43 6.97
C SER A 684 -15.10 14.63 6.63
N ARG A 685 -14.74 14.62 5.34
CA ARG A 685 -13.37 14.89 4.85
C ARG A 685 -12.90 16.29 5.23
N ILE A 686 -13.75 17.31 5.09
CA ILE A 686 -13.46 18.69 5.49
C ILE A 686 -13.15 18.79 6.99
N LYS A 687 -14.01 18.21 7.84
CA LYS A 687 -13.79 18.17 9.30
C LYS A 687 -12.47 17.46 9.65
N TYR A 688 -12.05 16.46 8.88
CA TYR A 688 -10.79 15.77 9.11
C TYR A 688 -9.58 16.58 8.60
N MET A 689 -9.66 17.23 7.45
CA MET A 689 -8.62 18.13 6.93
C MET A 689 -8.38 19.33 7.86
N GLN A 690 -9.45 19.90 8.42
CA GLN A 690 -9.36 20.97 9.44
C GLN A 690 -8.61 20.51 10.69
N LYS A 691 -8.92 19.31 11.22
CA LYS A 691 -8.17 18.71 12.35
C LYS A 691 -6.68 18.49 12.05
N LEU A 692 -6.34 18.25 10.78
CA LEU A 692 -4.96 18.03 10.33
C LEU A 692 -4.21 19.32 9.96
N ASN A 693 -4.86 20.49 10.08
CA ASN A 693 -4.36 21.82 9.73
C ASN A 693 -3.94 21.95 8.25
N ILE A 694 -4.75 21.40 7.35
CA ILE A 694 -4.61 21.56 5.90
C ILE A 694 -5.47 22.75 5.45
N ASP A 695 -4.90 23.64 4.64
CA ASP A 695 -5.66 24.75 4.04
C ASP A 695 -6.57 24.22 2.93
N ILE A 696 -7.87 24.44 3.06
CA ILE A 696 -8.87 23.95 2.10
C ILE A 696 -8.91 24.87 0.87
N ALA A 697 -8.72 26.18 1.03
CA ALA A 697 -8.80 27.12 -0.09
C ALA A 697 -7.70 26.80 -1.13
N GLU A 698 -6.46 26.68 -0.67
CA GLU A 698 -5.30 26.32 -1.51
C GLU A 698 -5.42 24.93 -2.15
N VAL A 699 -6.05 23.96 -1.48
CA VAL A 699 -6.37 22.63 -2.06
C VAL A 699 -7.38 22.77 -3.21
N LEU A 700 -8.41 23.60 -3.05
CA LEU A 700 -9.43 23.81 -4.09
C LEU A 700 -8.93 24.68 -5.24
N ASP A 701 -8.05 25.65 -4.98
CA ASP A 701 -7.38 26.42 -6.03
C ASP A 701 -6.41 25.54 -6.83
N SER A 702 -5.66 24.66 -6.15
CA SER A 702 -4.83 23.64 -6.82
C SER A 702 -5.66 22.65 -7.64
N GLN A 703 -6.83 22.23 -7.13
CA GLN A 703 -7.77 21.39 -7.86
C GLN A 703 -8.30 22.10 -9.11
N TRP A 704 -8.79 23.33 -8.96
CA TRP A 704 -9.35 24.14 -10.03
C TRP A 704 -8.36 24.39 -11.16
N ASN A 705 -7.14 24.83 -10.82
CA ASN A 705 -6.07 25.06 -11.80
C ASN A 705 -5.69 23.78 -12.56
N TRP A 706 -5.70 22.62 -11.89
CA TRP A 706 -5.46 21.33 -12.55
C TRP A 706 -6.59 20.93 -13.51
N VAL A 707 -7.86 21.09 -13.11
CA VAL A 707 -9.01 20.73 -13.96
C VAL A 707 -9.14 21.68 -15.16
N LEU A 708 -8.94 22.99 -14.97
CA LEU A 708 -8.87 23.94 -16.08
C LEU A 708 -7.76 23.57 -17.07
N ALA A 709 -6.55 23.27 -16.59
CA ALA A 709 -5.46 22.86 -17.47
C ALA A 709 -5.73 21.55 -18.22
N GLU A 710 -6.52 20.61 -17.66
CA GLU A 710 -6.97 19.41 -18.39
C GLU A 710 -8.06 19.73 -19.42
N ALA A 711 -8.94 20.70 -19.15
CA ALA A 711 -9.96 21.16 -20.09
C ALA A 711 -9.34 21.96 -21.25
N ASP A 712 -8.50 22.95 -20.97
CA ASP A 712 -7.79 23.78 -21.94
C ASP A 712 -6.93 22.92 -22.89
N ALA A 713 -6.21 21.93 -22.35
CA ALA A 713 -5.35 21.04 -23.15
C ALA A 713 -6.14 20.10 -24.08
N LYS A 714 -7.47 19.98 -23.91
CA LYS A 714 -8.39 19.23 -24.78
C LYS A 714 -9.31 20.14 -25.58
N TYR A 715 -9.20 21.46 -25.43
CA TYR A 715 -10.06 22.45 -26.09
C TYR A 715 -9.65 22.71 -27.55
N ASP A 716 -9.48 21.63 -28.32
CA ASP A 716 -9.57 21.71 -29.78
C ASP A 716 -11.02 22.08 -30.10
N ASN A 717 -11.24 23.30 -30.62
CA ASN A 717 -12.52 23.92 -30.95
C ASN A 717 -13.60 22.93 -31.41
N SER A 718 -14.32 22.32 -30.47
CA SER A 718 -15.43 21.43 -30.78
C SER A 718 -16.47 22.30 -31.47
N ALA A 719 -16.72 22.02 -32.75
CA ALA A 719 -17.40 22.96 -33.64
C ALA A 719 -18.66 23.53 -32.96
N PRO A 720 -18.82 24.87 -32.91
CA PRO A 720 -19.97 25.49 -32.25
C PRO A 720 -21.27 24.86 -32.77
N ILE A 721 -22.30 24.82 -31.93
CA ILE A 721 -23.60 24.18 -32.25
C ILE A 721 -24.30 24.98 -33.36
N ARG A 722 -23.86 24.77 -34.61
CA ARG A 722 -24.51 25.24 -35.82
C ARG A 722 -25.69 24.32 -36.06
N LEU A 723 -26.90 24.77 -35.71
CA LEU A 723 -28.08 24.01 -36.11
C LEU A 723 -28.18 24.03 -37.63
N LYS A 724 -28.77 22.98 -38.20
CA LYS A 724 -29.07 22.98 -39.64
C LYS A 724 -30.07 24.09 -39.92
N ARG A 725 -29.95 24.74 -41.09
CA ARG A 725 -30.84 25.82 -41.51
C ARG A 725 -32.31 25.45 -41.26
N CYS A 726 -32.99 26.31 -40.50
CA CYS A 726 -34.42 26.26 -40.19
C CYS A 726 -35.27 26.44 -41.46
N VAL A 727 -34.74 27.06 -42.52
CA VAL A 727 -35.40 27.15 -43.83
C VAL A 727 -34.76 26.18 -44.83
N ILE A 728 -35.53 25.18 -45.26
CA ILE A 728 -35.14 24.22 -46.30
C ILE A 728 -35.70 24.72 -47.64
N LYS A 729 -34.81 25.18 -48.54
CA LYS A 729 -35.19 25.56 -49.90
C LYS A 729 -35.41 24.31 -50.75
N GLN A 730 -36.61 24.15 -51.30
CA GLN A 730 -36.93 23.10 -52.27
C GLN A 730 -36.63 23.60 -53.69
N ALA A 731 -36.36 22.67 -54.62
CA ALA A 731 -36.00 23.02 -55.99
C ALA A 731 -37.19 23.52 -56.85
N ASP A 732 -38.43 23.24 -56.42
CA ASP A 732 -39.63 23.45 -57.23
C ASP A 732 -40.84 23.87 -56.35
N GLY A 733 -40.65 24.92 -55.53
CA GLY A 733 -41.69 25.47 -54.66
C GLY A 733 -41.16 26.42 -53.58
N PRO A 734 -42.04 27.14 -52.85
CA PRO A 734 -41.63 27.94 -51.69
C PRO A 734 -41.01 27.03 -50.61
N GLY A 735 -39.95 27.52 -49.96
CA GLY A 735 -39.22 26.75 -48.95
C GLY A 735 -40.08 26.32 -47.76
N ARG A 736 -39.62 25.30 -47.01
CA ARG A 736 -40.30 24.79 -45.82
C ARG A 736 -39.50 25.12 -44.55
N ILE A 737 -40.20 25.58 -43.51
CA ILE A 737 -39.65 25.72 -42.17
C ILE A 737 -39.52 24.32 -41.53
N ALA A 738 -38.33 24.02 -41.03
CA ALA A 738 -38.00 22.77 -40.35
C ALA A 738 -38.51 22.75 -38.89
N PRO A 739 -38.90 21.58 -38.36
CA PRO A 739 -39.27 21.44 -36.96
C PRO A 739 -38.03 21.58 -36.06
N VAL A 740 -38.25 21.97 -34.80
CA VAL A 740 -37.17 22.06 -33.80
C VAL A 740 -36.53 20.68 -33.61
N LYS A 741 -35.19 20.63 -33.63
CA LYS A 741 -34.44 19.39 -33.48
C LYS A 741 -34.43 18.97 -32.01
N LYS A 742 -34.62 17.67 -31.74
CA LYS A 742 -34.45 17.09 -30.39
C LYS A 742 -32.99 16.97 -29.97
N GLY A 743 -32.75 17.02 -28.66
CA GLY A 743 -31.44 16.82 -28.03
C GLY A 743 -30.49 18.00 -28.22
N LEU A 744 -31.01 19.24 -28.23
CA LEU A 744 -30.22 20.46 -28.43
C LEU A 744 -29.09 20.60 -27.42
N VAL A 745 -29.35 20.26 -26.16
CA VAL A 745 -28.44 20.51 -25.02
C VAL A 745 -27.56 19.31 -24.67
N GLY A 746 -27.73 18.18 -25.38
CA GLY A 746 -27.02 16.91 -25.11
C GLY A 746 -27.40 16.25 -23.76
N ARG A 747 -27.71 14.95 -23.79
CA ARG A 747 -28.05 14.19 -22.56
C ARG A 747 -26.85 13.51 -21.87
N ARG A 748 -25.66 13.54 -22.47
CA ARG A 748 -24.42 12.99 -21.89
C ARG A 748 -23.44 14.14 -21.63
N VAL A 749 -22.93 14.21 -20.40
CA VAL A 749 -21.87 15.14 -19.99
C VAL A 749 -20.52 14.42 -20.20
N SER A 750 -19.50 15.10 -20.71
CA SER A 750 -18.16 14.48 -20.80
C SER A 750 -17.53 14.37 -19.41
N ARG A 751 -16.66 13.38 -19.21
CA ARG A 751 -16.01 13.12 -17.92
C ARG A 751 -15.17 14.31 -17.41
N GLU A 752 -14.59 15.08 -18.32
CA GLU A 752 -13.88 16.33 -18.05
C GLU A 752 -14.83 17.38 -17.50
N ASN A 753 -16.02 17.52 -18.10
CA ASN A 753 -17.04 18.43 -17.64
C ASN A 753 -17.59 17.97 -16.27
N GLU A 754 -17.80 16.67 -16.04
CA GLU A 754 -18.14 16.12 -14.72
C GLU A 754 -17.10 16.46 -13.64
N ARG A 755 -15.81 16.45 -13.97
CA ARG A 755 -14.74 16.91 -13.07
C ARG A 755 -14.82 18.41 -12.79
N LEU A 756 -15.06 19.24 -13.81
CA LEU A 756 -15.34 20.66 -13.61
C LEU A 756 -16.53 20.81 -12.63
N ILE A 757 -17.63 20.08 -12.85
CA ILE A 757 -18.79 20.07 -11.93
C ILE A 757 -18.35 19.80 -10.49
N HIS A 758 -17.68 18.67 -10.25
CA HIS A 758 -17.29 18.29 -8.89
C HIS A 758 -16.30 19.27 -8.25
N SER A 759 -15.38 19.87 -9.01
CA SER A 759 -14.42 20.84 -8.45
C SER A 759 -15.09 22.11 -7.91
N LEU A 760 -16.18 22.51 -8.55
CA LEU A 760 -16.98 23.68 -8.19
C LEU A 760 -17.98 23.35 -7.06
N GLU A 761 -18.55 22.14 -7.05
CA GLU A 761 -19.31 21.59 -5.92
C GLU A 761 -18.49 21.59 -4.61
N TRP A 762 -17.18 21.35 -4.69
CA TRP A 762 -16.29 21.46 -3.53
C TRP A 762 -16.09 22.89 -3.04
N ARG A 763 -16.05 23.89 -3.95
CA ARG A 763 -15.92 25.32 -3.58
C ARG A 763 -17.10 25.85 -2.77
N ARG A 764 -18.27 25.22 -2.85
CA ARG A 764 -19.44 25.53 -2.00
C ARG A 764 -19.13 25.50 -0.49
N TYR A 765 -18.14 24.71 -0.07
CA TYR A 765 -17.75 24.57 1.34
C TYR A 765 -16.67 25.58 1.78
N VAL A 766 -16.31 26.53 0.91
CA VAL A 766 -15.34 27.61 1.15
C VAL A 766 -16.02 28.95 0.81
N ASP A 767 -15.41 30.06 1.24
CA ASP A 767 -16.02 31.38 1.42
C ASP A 767 -16.83 31.93 0.23
N ALA A 768 -17.93 32.64 0.55
CA ALA A 768 -19.10 32.79 -0.33
C ALA A 768 -18.86 33.51 -1.67
N ALA A 769 -17.83 34.35 -1.77
CA ALA A 769 -17.53 35.11 -3.00
C ALA A 769 -17.03 34.21 -4.15
N GLY A 770 -16.23 33.18 -3.84
CA GLY A 770 -15.69 32.26 -4.86
C GLY A 770 -16.72 31.24 -5.37
N ALA A 771 -17.78 30.99 -4.60
CA ALA A 771 -18.86 30.07 -4.96
C ALA A 771 -19.75 30.62 -6.10
N LEU A 772 -19.80 31.94 -6.31
CA LEU A 772 -20.64 32.57 -7.35
C LEU A 772 -19.99 32.58 -8.72
N SER A 773 -18.69 32.88 -8.78
CA SER A 773 -17.88 32.61 -9.97
C SER A 773 -17.87 31.12 -10.34
N ALA A 774 -18.08 30.25 -9.35
CA ALA A 774 -18.15 28.81 -9.55
C ALA A 774 -19.53 28.34 -10.05
N ALA A 775 -20.61 28.92 -9.52
CA ALA A 775 -21.98 28.65 -10.01
C ALA A 775 -22.13 28.98 -11.50
N ARG A 776 -21.44 30.03 -11.98
CA ARG A 776 -21.42 30.49 -13.39
C ARG A 776 -21.28 29.38 -14.44
N GLU A 777 -20.55 28.31 -14.12
CA GLU A 777 -20.24 27.24 -15.07
C GLU A 777 -21.21 26.05 -15.01
N LEU A 778 -22.19 26.00 -14.09
CA LEU A 778 -22.93 24.76 -13.72
C LEU A 778 -24.46 24.82 -13.71
N TYR A 779 -25.03 25.32 -14.80
CA TYR A 779 -26.48 25.44 -14.96
C TYR A 779 -27.31 24.13 -14.75
N LYS A 780 -26.84 22.93 -15.13
CA LYS A 780 -27.69 21.71 -15.13
C LYS A 780 -27.90 21.02 -13.77
N ARG A 781 -27.15 21.38 -12.71
CA ARG A 781 -27.27 20.78 -11.37
C ARG A 781 -27.54 21.78 -10.25
N PHE A 782 -27.32 23.07 -10.51
CA PHE A 782 -27.44 24.13 -9.52
C PHE A 782 -28.27 25.26 -10.11
N LYS A 783 -29.44 25.51 -9.54
CA LYS A 783 -30.11 26.80 -9.72
C LYS A 783 -29.43 27.80 -8.82
N LEU A 784 -29.17 29.00 -9.34
CA LEU A 784 -28.54 30.06 -8.56
C LEU A 784 -29.36 30.42 -7.29
N SER A 785 -30.70 30.28 -7.34
CA SER A 785 -31.64 30.42 -6.22
C SER A 785 -31.44 29.42 -5.07
N ASP A 786 -31.04 28.20 -5.40
CA ASP A 786 -30.92 27.12 -4.41
C ASP A 786 -29.55 27.25 -3.71
N VAL A 787 -28.52 27.66 -4.47
CA VAL A 787 -27.17 27.95 -3.97
C VAL A 787 -27.14 29.21 -3.11
N SER A 788 -27.86 30.27 -3.50
CA SER A 788 -27.97 31.52 -2.74
C SER A 788 -28.61 31.28 -1.37
N MET A 789 -29.76 30.60 -1.35
CA MET A 789 -30.47 30.22 -0.13
C MET A 789 -29.64 29.33 0.80
N GLU A 790 -28.84 28.40 0.27
CA GLU A 790 -28.10 27.43 1.10
C GLU A 790 -26.74 27.95 1.61
N ILE A 791 -26.07 28.84 0.88
CA ILE A 791 -24.79 29.45 1.32
C ILE A 791 -25.01 30.73 2.15
N LEU A 792 -25.94 31.60 1.71
CA LEU A 792 -26.14 32.94 2.29
C LEU A 792 -27.39 33.03 3.19
N GLY A 793 -28.29 32.05 3.13
CA GLY A 793 -29.55 32.06 3.88
C GLY A 793 -30.65 32.94 3.26
N TYR A 794 -30.42 33.50 2.08
CA TYR A 794 -31.37 34.33 1.34
C TYR A 794 -31.13 34.21 -0.16
N ASP A 795 -32.19 34.36 -0.97
CA ASP A 795 -32.04 34.44 -2.40
C ASP A 795 -31.64 35.86 -2.81
N PHE A 796 -30.60 35.99 -3.64
CA PHE A 796 -30.19 37.26 -4.26
C PHE A 796 -30.55 37.31 -5.75
N THR A 797 -31.18 36.29 -6.33
CA THR A 797 -31.73 36.39 -7.69
C THR A 797 -32.98 37.30 -7.74
N GLU A 798 -33.66 37.47 -6.60
CA GLU A 798 -34.72 38.45 -6.38
C GLU A 798 -34.17 39.89 -6.37
N ASP A 799 -34.78 40.74 -7.19
CA ASP A 799 -34.44 42.16 -7.36
C ASP A 799 -34.43 42.88 -6.00
N PRO A 800 -33.34 43.59 -5.62
CA PRO A 800 -33.26 44.26 -4.33
C PRO A 800 -34.36 45.30 -4.12
N ASP A 801 -34.81 45.96 -5.18
CA ASP A 801 -35.94 46.91 -5.15
C ASP A 801 -37.27 46.21 -4.82
N HIS A 802 -37.47 44.99 -5.33
CA HIS A 802 -38.73 44.25 -5.12
C HIS A 802 -38.88 43.74 -3.68
N VAL A 803 -37.76 43.58 -2.97
CA VAL A 803 -37.71 43.20 -1.54
C VAL A 803 -37.96 44.42 -0.64
N ALA A 804 -37.53 45.62 -1.03
CA ALA A 804 -37.78 46.84 -0.27
C ALA A 804 -39.30 47.12 -0.13
N ASP A 805 -40.04 47.04 -1.24
CA ASP A 805 -41.50 47.25 -1.26
C ASP A 805 -42.27 46.19 -0.45
N ALA A 806 -41.76 44.96 -0.36
CA ALA A 806 -42.41 43.88 0.40
C ALA A 806 -42.39 44.12 1.92
N TYR A 807 -41.32 44.74 2.45
CA TYR A 807 -41.19 45.02 3.88
C TYR A 807 -41.83 46.35 4.33
N GLU A 808 -42.13 47.28 3.42
CA GLU A 808 -42.88 48.52 3.75
C GLU A 808 -44.41 48.35 3.71
N SER A 809 -44.93 47.25 3.16
CA SER A 809 -46.38 47.06 2.92
C SER A 809 -47.16 46.30 4.02
N GLU A 810 -46.51 45.49 4.87
CA GLU A 810 -47.21 44.60 5.83
C GLU A 810 -47.41 45.14 7.27
N PHE A 811 -46.99 46.37 7.59
CA PHE A 811 -47.12 46.91 8.96
C PHE A 811 -47.71 48.33 9.04
N ASP A 812 -49.03 48.46 8.76
CA ASP A 812 -49.89 49.35 9.56
C ASP A 812 -51.40 49.06 9.43
N GLU A 813 -51.92 48.06 10.17
CA GLU A 813 -53.32 48.10 10.62
C GLU A 813 -53.53 47.29 11.93
N PRO A 814 -53.92 47.92 13.07
CA PRO A 814 -53.95 47.25 14.37
C PRO A 814 -55.24 46.46 14.61
N ARG A 815 -55.15 45.12 14.70
CA ARG A 815 -56.27 44.26 15.14
C ARG A 815 -56.35 44.11 16.67
N SER A 816 -57.57 44.19 17.18
CA SER A 816 -57.92 44.08 18.61
C SER A 816 -58.04 42.60 19.09
N PRO A 817 -58.02 42.32 20.42
CA PRO A 817 -57.52 41.03 20.92
C PRO A 817 -58.56 40.09 21.61
N THR A 818 -58.36 38.78 21.46
CA THR A 818 -58.88 37.72 22.36
C THR A 818 -57.85 36.58 22.46
N LYS A 819 -57.08 36.48 23.54
CA LYS A 819 -57.37 35.75 24.81
C LYS A 819 -57.36 34.20 24.68
N GLY A 820 -56.33 33.56 25.25
CA GLY A 820 -56.27 32.09 25.39
C GLY A 820 -54.88 31.53 25.78
N SER A 821 -54.44 31.75 27.02
CA SER A 821 -53.26 31.10 27.65
C SER A 821 -53.78 30.06 28.69
N PRO A 822 -52.98 29.23 29.41
CA PRO A 822 -51.51 29.03 29.42
C PRO A 822 -51.10 27.51 29.29
N THR A 823 -49.83 27.08 29.31
CA THR A 823 -49.00 26.84 30.53
C THR A 823 -47.48 26.81 30.28
N LYS A 824 -46.76 27.77 30.90
CA LYS A 824 -45.46 27.69 31.62
C LYS A 824 -44.38 26.67 31.12
N SER A 825 -43.26 27.05 30.47
CA SER A 825 -42.06 27.84 30.91
C SER A 825 -41.00 27.04 31.72
N PRO A 826 -39.71 27.46 31.80
CA PRO A 826 -38.79 28.05 30.80
C PRO A 826 -37.31 27.55 30.91
N MET A 827 -36.42 27.82 29.93
CA MET A 827 -35.04 28.35 30.17
C MET A 827 -34.12 28.41 28.92
N LYS A 828 -33.35 29.51 28.82
CA LYS A 828 -32.09 29.73 28.05
C LYS A 828 -32.19 29.56 26.51
N SER A 829 -31.66 30.44 25.67
CA SER A 829 -30.60 31.44 25.87
C SER A 829 -30.95 32.80 25.25
N ALA A 830 -30.66 33.89 25.97
CA ALA A 830 -30.81 35.26 25.47
C ALA A 830 -29.42 35.93 25.38
N THR A 831 -28.81 35.83 24.20
CA THR A 831 -27.66 36.67 23.78
C THR A 831 -27.63 36.68 22.24
N TYR A 832 -27.25 37.81 21.64
CA TYR A 832 -27.17 38.08 20.17
C TYR A 832 -28.31 38.84 19.45
N HIS A 833 -29.22 39.54 20.13
CA HIS A 833 -30.04 40.60 19.49
C HIS A 833 -29.92 41.97 20.16
N ARG A 834 -28.72 42.59 20.04
CA ARG A 834 -28.55 44.05 20.26
C ARG A 834 -27.31 44.61 19.55
N ARG A 835 -27.24 44.51 18.22
CA ARG A 835 -26.30 45.28 17.38
C ARG A 835 -26.70 45.38 15.90
N GLN A 836 -28.00 45.39 15.60
CA GLN A 836 -28.52 45.64 14.25
C GLN A 836 -29.21 47.01 14.18
N ARG A 837 -28.45 47.98 13.67
CA ARG A 837 -28.95 49.23 13.04
C ARG A 837 -27.87 49.95 12.22
N SER A 838 -26.59 49.61 12.44
CA SER A 838 -25.45 50.01 11.59
C SER A 838 -24.96 48.89 10.63
N SER A 839 -25.59 47.72 10.65
CA SER A 839 -25.20 46.55 9.83
C SER A 839 -26.01 46.43 8.53
N ALA A 840 -27.20 47.04 8.47
CA ALA A 840 -28.14 46.86 7.35
C ALA A 840 -27.60 47.46 6.04
N SER A 841 -27.03 48.67 6.09
CA SER A 841 -26.43 49.33 4.92
C SER A 841 -25.20 48.58 4.39
N GLN A 842 -24.47 47.88 5.26
CA GLN A 842 -23.32 47.07 4.85
C GLN A 842 -23.78 45.78 4.17
N SER A 843 -24.78 45.08 4.73
CA SER A 843 -25.37 43.89 4.08
C SER A 843 -26.10 44.22 2.77
N GLN A 844 -26.72 45.39 2.67
CA GLN A 844 -27.40 45.85 1.46
C GLN A 844 -26.40 46.16 0.34
N SER A 845 -25.33 46.91 0.64
CA SER A 845 -24.23 47.15 -0.31
C SER A 845 -23.53 45.86 -0.75
N THR A 846 -23.35 44.88 0.15
CA THR A 846 -22.83 43.55 -0.25
C THR A 846 -23.83 42.78 -1.11
N ARG A 847 -25.14 42.84 -0.82
CA ARG A 847 -26.18 42.18 -1.64
C ARG A 847 -26.26 42.78 -3.05
N GLU A 848 -26.19 44.11 -3.18
CA GLU A 848 -26.11 44.82 -4.46
C GLU A 848 -24.87 44.38 -5.26
N GLN A 849 -23.69 44.34 -4.63
CA GLN A 849 -22.46 43.84 -5.28
C GLN A 849 -22.57 42.39 -5.74
N LEU A 850 -23.23 41.51 -4.98
CA LEU A 850 -23.44 40.10 -5.36
C LEU A 850 -24.48 39.99 -6.50
N TYR A 851 -25.51 40.84 -6.49
CA TYR A 851 -26.52 40.95 -7.55
C TYR A 851 -25.88 41.33 -8.90
N GLU A 852 -25.08 42.40 -8.92
CA GLU A 852 -24.27 42.83 -10.07
C GLU A 852 -23.29 41.73 -10.50
N GLN A 853 -22.54 41.14 -9.56
CA GLN A 853 -21.56 40.10 -9.89
C GLN A 853 -22.17 38.84 -10.52
N SER A 854 -23.45 38.58 -10.26
CA SER A 854 -24.22 37.42 -10.74
C SER A 854 -24.90 37.61 -12.10
N GLU A 855 -24.98 38.83 -12.64
CA GLU A 855 -25.72 39.17 -13.87
C GLU A 855 -25.38 38.23 -15.04
N THR A 856 -24.08 38.02 -15.30
CA THR A 856 -23.61 37.15 -16.39
C THR A 856 -23.99 35.68 -16.21
N MET A 857 -24.15 35.20 -14.98
CA MET A 857 -24.67 33.84 -14.73
C MET A 857 -26.17 33.80 -14.98
N ARG A 858 -26.94 34.74 -14.41
CA ARG A 858 -28.40 34.81 -14.59
C ARG A 858 -28.80 34.89 -16.07
N ASP A 859 -28.03 35.60 -16.89
CA ASP A 859 -28.23 35.63 -18.35
C ASP A 859 -27.92 34.29 -19.03
N LEU A 860 -26.86 33.60 -18.62
CA LEU A 860 -26.57 32.25 -19.11
C LEU A 860 -27.66 31.24 -18.69
N GLU A 861 -28.21 31.33 -17.47
CA GLU A 861 -29.35 30.52 -17.01
C GLU A 861 -30.61 30.74 -17.86
N LYS A 862 -30.91 32.00 -18.25
CA LYS A 862 -32.02 32.31 -19.17
C LYS A 862 -31.79 31.65 -20.53
N LEU A 863 -30.57 31.75 -21.08
CA LEU A 863 -30.23 31.23 -22.41
C LEU A 863 -30.38 29.70 -22.48
N THR A 864 -29.88 28.99 -21.47
CA THR A 864 -29.99 27.53 -21.40
C THR A 864 -31.41 27.08 -21.06
N GLY A 865 -32.15 27.82 -20.23
CA GLY A 865 -33.58 27.60 -19.98
C GLY A 865 -34.44 27.71 -21.24
N ALA A 866 -34.09 28.63 -22.14
CA ALA A 866 -34.70 28.69 -23.48
C ALA A 866 -34.38 27.44 -24.32
N PHE A 867 -33.13 26.95 -24.31
CA PHE A 867 -32.80 25.71 -25.03
C PHE A 867 -33.49 24.46 -24.46
N ASP A 868 -33.61 24.33 -23.14
CA ASP A 868 -34.31 23.20 -22.50
C ASP A 868 -35.81 23.21 -22.82
N THR A 869 -36.46 24.38 -22.80
CA THR A 869 -37.88 24.53 -23.16
C THR A 869 -38.12 24.30 -24.66
N LEU A 870 -37.20 24.73 -25.53
CA LEU A 870 -37.23 24.43 -26.97
C LEU A 870 -37.05 22.93 -27.27
N ASP A 871 -36.20 22.21 -26.51
CA ASP A 871 -36.06 20.76 -26.65
C ASP A 871 -37.32 20.03 -26.14
N ALA A 872 -37.87 20.45 -24.99
CA ALA A 872 -39.13 19.93 -24.45
C ALA A 872 -40.31 20.10 -25.43
N TRP A 873 -40.42 21.26 -26.10
CA TRP A 873 -41.38 21.49 -27.18
C TRP A 873 -41.26 20.43 -28.30
N ALA A 874 -40.04 20.11 -28.73
CA ALA A 874 -39.82 19.12 -29.78
C ALA A 874 -40.28 17.70 -29.40
N TYR A 875 -40.26 17.34 -28.11
CA TYR A 875 -40.87 16.09 -27.63
C TYR A 875 -42.41 16.17 -27.63
N HIS A 876 -43.00 17.28 -27.18
CA HIS A 876 -44.46 17.46 -27.17
C HIS A 876 -45.11 17.56 -28.55
N VAL A 877 -44.39 18.04 -29.57
CA VAL A 877 -44.84 17.97 -30.97
C VAL A 877 -44.96 16.52 -31.44
N ASP A 878 -43.98 15.66 -31.14
CA ASP A 878 -44.07 14.23 -31.46
C ASP A 878 -45.20 13.52 -30.70
N ASP A 879 -45.42 13.84 -29.42
CA ASP A 879 -46.55 13.30 -28.64
C ASP A 879 -47.90 13.67 -29.31
N TYR A 880 -48.00 14.89 -29.85
CA TYR A 880 -49.18 15.36 -30.58
C TYR A 880 -49.34 14.69 -31.96
N GLU A 881 -48.25 14.50 -32.72
CA GLU A 881 -48.28 13.82 -34.03
C GLU A 881 -48.55 12.31 -33.92
N ARG A 882 -48.24 11.68 -32.78
CA ARG A 882 -48.40 10.23 -32.54
C ARG A 882 -49.70 9.84 -31.84
N ALA A 883 -50.51 10.80 -31.37
CA ALA A 883 -51.71 10.52 -30.57
C ALA A 883 -52.81 9.79 -31.39
N PRO A 884 -53.19 8.54 -31.05
CA PRO A 884 -54.12 7.75 -31.86
C PRO A 884 -55.60 8.16 -31.71
N GLY A 885 -55.99 8.91 -30.67
CA GLY A 885 -57.38 9.26 -30.38
C GLY A 885 -57.75 10.76 -30.44
N PRO A 886 -59.03 11.10 -30.74
CA PRO A 886 -59.53 12.49 -30.77
C PRO A 886 -59.67 13.17 -29.39
N GLN A 887 -59.50 12.42 -28.31
CA GLN A 887 -59.42 12.95 -26.94
C GLN A 887 -57.96 13.20 -26.55
N GLU A 888 -57.08 12.25 -26.82
CA GLU A 888 -55.63 12.34 -26.58
C GLU A 888 -55.00 13.49 -27.37
N THR A 889 -55.43 13.73 -28.61
CA THR A 889 -55.04 14.91 -29.40
C THR A 889 -55.47 16.25 -28.76
N LYS A 890 -56.60 16.31 -28.03
CA LYS A 890 -56.98 17.51 -27.28
C LYS A 890 -56.10 17.71 -26.04
N ASP A 891 -55.81 16.64 -25.33
CA ASP A 891 -54.94 16.68 -24.14
C ASP A 891 -53.48 16.99 -24.53
N ALA A 892 -52.99 16.43 -25.64
CA ALA A 892 -51.70 16.77 -26.25
C ALA A 892 -51.67 18.23 -26.73
N ARG A 893 -52.75 18.74 -27.36
CA ARG A 893 -52.85 20.17 -27.74
C ARG A 893 -52.85 21.11 -26.53
N ARG A 894 -53.42 20.70 -25.39
CA ARG A 894 -53.32 21.47 -24.13
C ARG A 894 -51.90 21.49 -23.59
N LYS A 895 -51.22 20.34 -23.56
CA LYS A 895 -49.77 20.26 -23.21
C LYS A 895 -48.93 21.11 -24.16
N LEU A 896 -49.26 21.12 -25.45
CA LEU A 896 -48.57 21.91 -26.46
C LEU A 896 -48.77 23.42 -26.22
N GLN A 897 -49.97 23.89 -25.90
CA GLN A 897 -50.16 25.29 -25.48
C GLN A 897 -49.32 25.64 -24.22
N GLN A 898 -49.33 24.77 -23.20
CA GLN A 898 -48.51 24.98 -21.99
C GLN A 898 -47.00 25.04 -22.30
N ALA A 899 -46.52 24.22 -23.24
CA ALA A 899 -45.14 24.25 -23.71
C ALA A 899 -44.83 25.51 -24.53
N LEU A 900 -45.78 26.03 -25.32
CA LEU A 900 -45.63 27.32 -26.02
C LEU A 900 -45.49 28.46 -25.00
N ASP A 901 -46.38 28.51 -24.01
CA ASP A 901 -46.38 29.55 -22.98
C ASP A 901 -45.04 29.54 -22.21
N ALA A 902 -44.53 28.35 -21.86
CA ALA A 902 -43.23 28.19 -21.20
C ALA A 902 -42.02 28.57 -22.07
N VAL A 903 -42.06 28.28 -23.38
CA VAL A 903 -41.01 28.73 -24.32
C VAL A 903 -41.03 30.26 -24.44
N THR A 904 -42.20 30.88 -24.59
CA THR A 904 -42.34 32.34 -24.66
C THR A 904 -41.81 33.01 -23.39
N GLU A 905 -42.19 32.54 -22.21
CA GLU A 905 -41.71 33.06 -20.92
C GLU A 905 -40.18 33.05 -20.78
N LYS A 906 -39.49 32.03 -21.33
CA LYS A 906 -38.02 31.92 -21.24
C LYS A 906 -37.26 32.57 -22.39
N VAL A 907 -37.89 32.76 -23.56
CA VAL A 907 -37.26 33.41 -24.72
C VAL A 907 -37.44 34.94 -24.67
N ASP A 908 -38.57 35.46 -24.22
CA ASP A 908 -38.83 36.91 -24.22
C ASP A 908 -37.75 37.74 -23.48
N PRO A 909 -37.18 37.32 -22.33
CA PRO A 909 -36.06 38.02 -21.68
C PRO A 909 -34.77 38.10 -22.51
N LEU A 910 -34.57 37.18 -23.46
CA LEU A 910 -33.39 37.14 -24.35
C LEU A 910 -33.53 38.11 -25.54
N LEU A 911 -34.73 38.65 -25.77
CA LEU A 911 -35.04 39.58 -26.85
C LEU A 911 -34.94 41.06 -26.42
N GLY A 912 -34.57 41.33 -25.17
CA GLY A 912 -34.39 42.68 -24.63
C GLY A 912 -33.11 43.36 -25.10
N ASP A 913 -33.03 44.67 -24.86
CA ASP A 913 -31.87 45.49 -25.25
C ASP A 913 -30.62 45.27 -24.37
N VAL A 914 -30.72 44.50 -23.27
CA VAL A 914 -29.63 44.20 -22.34
C VAL A 914 -29.56 42.68 -22.13
N PHE A 915 -28.60 42.04 -22.81
CA PHE A 915 -28.31 40.61 -22.66
C PHE A 915 -26.81 40.37 -22.93
N LEU A 916 -26.10 39.83 -21.94
CA LEU A 916 -24.64 39.59 -21.96
C LEU A 916 -23.82 40.81 -22.44
N ASP A 917 -24.20 42.02 -22.02
CA ASP A 917 -23.57 43.29 -22.47
C ASP A 917 -22.70 43.99 -21.41
N ALA A 918 -22.56 43.38 -20.22
CA ALA A 918 -21.74 43.89 -19.11
C ALA A 918 -20.47 43.04 -18.86
N PRO A 919 -19.45 43.08 -19.73
CA PRO A 919 -18.18 42.40 -19.50
C PRO A 919 -17.35 43.11 -18.43
N LYS A 920 -16.71 42.35 -17.52
CA LYS A 920 -15.78 42.87 -16.52
C LYS A 920 -14.38 43.08 -17.12
N ASP A 921 -13.99 42.19 -18.03
CA ASP A 921 -12.69 42.22 -18.74
C ASP A 921 -12.84 42.15 -20.27
N LYS A 922 -11.84 42.66 -21.00
CA LYS A 922 -11.83 42.60 -22.48
C LYS A 922 -11.93 41.17 -23.02
N LYS A 923 -11.22 40.22 -22.39
CA LYS A 923 -11.26 38.79 -22.76
C LYS A 923 -12.65 38.18 -22.54
N GLU A 924 -13.33 38.60 -21.48
CA GLU A 924 -14.71 38.18 -21.21
C GLU A 924 -15.65 38.75 -22.27
N GLY A 925 -15.49 40.02 -22.67
CA GLY A 925 -16.23 40.62 -23.78
C GLY A 925 -16.14 39.82 -25.08
N GLU A 926 -14.93 39.37 -25.46
CA GLU A 926 -14.69 38.53 -26.64
C GLU A 926 -15.43 37.18 -26.54
N VAL A 927 -15.48 36.55 -25.35
CA VAL A 927 -16.22 35.29 -25.11
C VAL A 927 -17.74 35.51 -25.10
N LEU A 928 -18.24 36.58 -24.48
CA LEU A 928 -19.66 36.91 -24.46
C LEU A 928 -20.18 37.29 -25.85
N GLU A 929 -19.40 38.01 -26.65
CA GLU A 929 -19.71 38.30 -28.06
C GLU A 929 -19.74 37.02 -28.92
N PHE A 930 -18.81 36.09 -28.68
CA PHE A 930 -18.84 34.77 -29.33
C PHE A 930 -20.10 33.97 -28.96
N ILE A 931 -20.49 33.93 -27.69
CA ILE A 931 -21.72 33.26 -27.22
C ILE A 931 -22.96 33.90 -27.86
N ARG A 932 -23.06 35.23 -27.82
CA ARG A 932 -24.17 35.98 -28.44
C ARG A 932 -24.28 35.70 -29.93
N THR A 933 -23.18 35.78 -30.67
CA THR A 933 -23.17 35.56 -32.13
C THR A 933 -23.48 34.10 -32.49
N THR A 934 -23.04 33.15 -31.67
CA THR A 934 -23.19 31.71 -31.96
C THR A 934 -24.57 31.18 -31.60
N TYR A 935 -25.11 31.52 -30.42
CA TYR A 935 -26.29 30.84 -29.87
C TYR A 935 -27.58 31.67 -29.94
N LEU A 936 -27.51 33.00 -29.90
CA LEU A 936 -28.72 33.84 -29.89
C LEU A 936 -29.52 33.75 -31.22
N PRO A 937 -28.88 33.77 -32.42
CA PRO A 937 -29.60 33.53 -33.67
C PRO A 937 -30.25 32.14 -33.75
N GLU A 938 -29.62 31.13 -33.15
CA GLU A 938 -30.14 29.75 -33.09
C GLU A 938 -31.42 29.66 -32.26
N VAL A 939 -31.44 30.27 -31.06
CA VAL A 939 -32.63 30.33 -30.18
C VAL A 939 -33.78 31.07 -30.87
N VAL A 940 -33.50 32.21 -31.48
CA VAL A 940 -34.53 33.05 -32.13
C VAL A 940 -35.13 32.38 -33.36
N LEU A 941 -34.32 31.69 -34.17
CA LEU A 941 -34.82 30.94 -35.34
C LEU A 941 -35.57 29.67 -34.92
N ALA A 942 -35.13 28.98 -33.86
CA ALA A 942 -35.88 27.89 -33.27
C ALA A 942 -37.23 28.36 -32.68
N TYR A 943 -37.26 29.51 -32.00
CA TYR A 943 -38.49 30.12 -31.49
C TYR A 943 -39.45 30.52 -32.61
N HIS A 944 -38.95 31.10 -33.70
CA HIS A 944 -39.77 31.33 -34.89
C HIS A 944 -40.35 30.01 -35.47
N SER A 945 -39.57 28.93 -35.52
CA SER A 945 -40.10 27.59 -35.85
C SER A 945 -41.17 27.13 -34.86
N VAL A 946 -41.00 27.33 -33.55
CA VAL A 946 -42.03 27.02 -32.54
C VAL A 946 -43.33 27.76 -32.84
N LEU A 947 -43.28 29.10 -32.97
CA LEU A 947 -44.46 29.92 -33.27
C LEU A 947 -45.16 29.50 -34.57
N TYR A 948 -44.38 29.23 -35.63
CA TYR A 948 -44.91 28.77 -36.91
C TYR A 948 -45.63 27.41 -36.81
N TYR A 949 -45.03 26.44 -36.13
CA TYR A 949 -45.63 25.12 -35.92
C TYR A 949 -46.84 25.19 -34.97
N ALA A 950 -46.75 25.94 -33.88
CA ALA A 950 -47.83 26.20 -32.94
C ALA A 950 -49.06 26.82 -33.61
N ALA A 951 -48.86 27.68 -34.62
CA ALA A 951 -49.97 28.26 -35.35
C ALA A 951 -50.76 27.24 -36.21
N HIS A 952 -50.12 26.15 -36.62
CA HIS A 952 -50.74 25.08 -37.39
C HIS A 952 -51.43 24.02 -36.50
N SER A 953 -50.93 23.76 -35.29
CA SER A 953 -51.46 22.77 -34.35
C SER A 953 -52.40 23.36 -33.28
N VAL A 954 -52.06 24.52 -32.71
CA VAL A 954 -52.77 25.12 -31.57
C VAL A 954 -53.72 26.23 -32.00
N GLY A 955 -53.30 27.18 -32.84
CA GLY A 955 -54.19 28.25 -33.29
C GLY A 955 -53.57 29.27 -34.25
N ARG A 956 -54.23 29.53 -35.38
CA ARG A 956 -53.70 30.36 -36.48
C ARG A 956 -53.43 31.83 -36.13
N GLU A 957 -53.95 32.32 -35.01
CA GLU A 957 -53.68 33.68 -34.52
C GLU A 957 -52.20 33.87 -34.09
N ILE A 958 -51.51 32.78 -33.74
CA ILE A 958 -50.08 32.77 -33.35
C ILE A 958 -49.16 33.24 -34.50
N LEU A 959 -49.56 33.12 -35.77
CA LEU A 959 -48.79 33.67 -36.91
C LEU A 959 -48.57 35.19 -36.80
N THR A 960 -49.43 35.91 -36.08
CA THR A 960 -49.24 37.35 -35.85
C THR A 960 -48.04 37.62 -34.92
N GLN A 961 -47.74 36.71 -33.98
CA GLN A 961 -46.58 36.81 -33.09
C GLN A 961 -45.27 36.62 -33.87
N CYS A 962 -45.24 35.79 -34.91
CA CYS A 962 -44.09 35.70 -35.83
C CYS A 962 -43.74 37.04 -36.47
N MET A 963 -44.75 37.87 -36.80
CA MET A 963 -44.54 39.20 -37.39
C MET A 963 -44.17 40.26 -36.34
N THR A 964 -44.69 40.13 -35.12
CA THR A 964 -44.22 40.94 -33.98
C THR A 964 -42.74 40.69 -33.69
N LEU A 965 -42.27 39.43 -33.76
CA LEU A 965 -40.86 39.08 -33.58
C LEU A 965 -39.94 39.81 -34.58
N ALA A 966 -40.34 39.95 -35.84
CA ALA A 966 -39.60 40.74 -36.83
C ALA A 966 -39.49 42.22 -36.44
N THR A 967 -40.53 42.76 -35.80
CA THR A 967 -40.56 44.14 -35.29
C THR A 967 -39.66 44.32 -34.06
N VAL A 968 -39.56 43.32 -33.19
CA VAL A 968 -38.66 43.30 -32.03
C VAL A 968 -37.19 43.27 -32.49
N ILE A 969 -36.84 42.31 -33.36
CA ILE A 969 -35.47 42.20 -33.91
C ILE A 969 -35.05 43.48 -34.66
N GLY A 970 -35.98 44.11 -35.38
CA GLY A 970 -35.71 45.37 -36.08
C GLY A 970 -35.55 46.60 -35.18
N ARG A 971 -35.98 46.53 -33.92
CA ARG A 971 -35.83 47.63 -32.93
C ARG A 971 -34.55 47.48 -32.11
N THR A 972 -34.12 46.26 -31.79
CA THR A 972 -32.94 45.99 -30.95
C THR A 972 -31.67 45.85 -31.81
N PRO A 973 -30.77 46.86 -31.84
CA PRO A 973 -29.63 46.87 -32.76
C PRO A 973 -28.59 45.80 -32.45
N LEU A 974 -28.45 45.40 -31.18
CA LEU A 974 -27.58 44.28 -30.76
C LEU A 974 -28.02 42.96 -31.39
N LEU A 975 -29.33 42.70 -31.42
CA LEU A 975 -29.90 41.48 -31.98
C LEU A 975 -29.81 41.45 -33.51
N ALA A 976 -30.04 42.59 -34.17
CA ALA A 976 -29.75 42.71 -35.61
C ALA A 976 -28.25 42.48 -35.92
N GLY A 977 -27.36 42.97 -35.04
CA GLY A 977 -25.91 42.80 -35.14
C GLY A 977 -25.46 41.34 -35.07
N THR A 978 -25.96 40.55 -34.10
CA THR A 978 -25.59 39.12 -33.97
C THR A 978 -26.03 38.30 -35.19
N PHE A 979 -27.21 38.57 -35.76
CA PHE A 979 -27.67 37.91 -36.98
C PHE A 979 -26.84 38.24 -38.23
N MET A 980 -26.26 39.44 -38.28
CA MET A 980 -25.32 39.84 -39.33
C MET A 980 -23.94 39.17 -39.13
N ALA A 981 -23.42 39.18 -37.91
CA ALA A 981 -22.15 38.53 -37.56
C ALA A 981 -22.18 37.00 -37.73
N ALA A 982 -23.34 36.38 -37.56
CA ALA A 982 -23.58 34.95 -37.79
C ALA A 982 -23.86 34.57 -39.26
N GLU A 983 -23.94 35.54 -40.18
CA GLU A 983 -24.35 35.36 -41.59
C GLU A 983 -25.77 34.75 -41.78
N ARG A 984 -26.65 34.80 -40.77
CA ARG A 984 -28.00 34.19 -40.81
C ARG A 984 -29.16 35.15 -41.09
N MET A 985 -28.89 36.44 -41.28
CA MET A 985 -29.93 37.44 -41.59
C MET A 985 -30.81 37.06 -42.80
N CYS A 986 -30.23 36.55 -43.88
CA CYS A 986 -31.00 36.11 -45.06
C CYS A 986 -31.99 34.97 -44.73
N GLU A 987 -31.62 34.08 -43.81
CA GLU A 987 -32.44 32.95 -43.41
C GLU A 987 -33.60 33.39 -42.49
N LEU A 988 -33.36 34.36 -41.61
CA LEU A 988 -34.40 35.00 -40.81
C LEU A 988 -35.45 35.68 -41.69
N VAL A 989 -35.01 36.41 -42.73
CA VAL A 989 -35.90 37.05 -43.70
C VAL A 989 -36.68 36.02 -44.51
N ASP A 990 -36.03 34.96 -45.00
CA ASP A 990 -36.71 33.84 -45.67
C ASP A 990 -37.78 33.20 -44.75
N ALA A 991 -37.49 33.03 -43.45
CA ALA A 991 -38.42 32.45 -42.48
C ALA A 991 -39.64 33.35 -42.24
N PHE A 992 -39.45 34.67 -42.10
CA PHE A 992 -40.56 35.61 -41.97
C PHE A 992 -41.39 35.70 -43.26
N ALA A 993 -40.77 35.62 -44.44
CA ALA A 993 -41.49 35.59 -45.71
C ALA A 993 -42.44 34.37 -45.81
N LEU A 994 -41.99 33.20 -45.34
CA LEU A 994 -42.81 31.99 -45.27
C LEU A 994 -43.95 32.11 -44.25
N SER A 995 -43.70 32.67 -43.07
CA SER A 995 -44.75 32.98 -42.08
C SER A 995 -45.79 33.99 -42.62
N SER A 996 -45.34 35.00 -43.36
CA SER A 996 -46.22 35.98 -44.01
C SER A 996 -47.06 35.36 -45.13
N SER A 997 -46.48 34.47 -45.94
CA SER A 997 -47.21 33.70 -46.95
C SER A 997 -48.24 32.75 -46.32
N ALA A 998 -47.88 32.08 -45.22
CA ALA A 998 -48.82 31.26 -44.46
C ALA A 998 -49.99 32.11 -43.92
N LEU A 999 -49.73 33.32 -43.42
CA LEU A 999 -50.76 34.25 -42.93
C LEU A 999 -51.73 34.70 -44.02
N MET A 1000 -51.24 35.01 -45.24
CA MET A 1000 -52.08 35.35 -46.40
C MET A 1000 -53.01 34.19 -46.82
N ASN A 1001 -52.54 32.94 -46.69
CA ASN A 1001 -53.33 31.76 -47.06
C ASN A 1001 -54.47 31.43 -46.06
N VAL A 1002 -54.56 32.12 -44.91
CA VAL A 1002 -55.62 31.88 -43.91
C VAL A 1002 -56.89 32.69 -44.23
N LYS A 1003 -57.81 32.07 -44.98
CA LYS A 1003 -59.18 32.60 -45.16
C LYS A 1003 -59.91 32.69 -43.81
N GLY A 1004 -60.47 33.87 -43.51
CA GLY A 1004 -61.47 34.08 -42.44
C GLY A 1004 -60.97 34.57 -41.07
N LEU A 1005 -59.70 34.94 -40.90
CA LEU A 1005 -59.20 35.52 -39.65
C LEU A 1005 -59.86 36.86 -39.32
N LYS A 1006 -60.50 36.98 -38.14
CA LYS A 1006 -61.01 38.25 -37.60
C LYS A 1006 -59.89 39.11 -37.00
N LEU A 1007 -58.92 39.51 -37.83
CA LEU A 1007 -57.82 40.40 -37.46
C LEU A 1007 -58.34 41.82 -37.15
N LYS A 1008 -58.86 42.00 -35.94
CA LYS A 1008 -59.33 43.27 -35.36
C LYS A 1008 -58.57 43.71 -34.10
N LYS A 1009 -57.62 42.92 -33.61
CA LYS A 1009 -56.63 43.39 -32.62
C LYS A 1009 -55.70 44.38 -33.33
N ARG A 1010 -55.61 45.61 -32.80
CA ARG A 1010 -54.51 46.54 -33.11
C ARG A 1010 -53.24 45.95 -32.48
N LEU A 1011 -52.11 46.05 -33.18
CA LEU A 1011 -50.82 45.89 -32.52
C LEU A 1011 -50.50 47.16 -31.72
N ASP A 1012 -49.57 47.04 -30.77
CA ASP A 1012 -49.01 48.20 -30.09
C ASP A 1012 -48.44 49.20 -31.10
N GLN A 1013 -48.60 50.49 -30.79
CA GLN A 1013 -48.38 51.63 -31.71
C GLN A 1013 -49.43 51.79 -32.84
N GLY A 1014 -50.50 50.97 -32.87
CA GLY A 1014 -51.69 51.24 -33.70
C GLY A 1014 -51.63 50.74 -35.14
N ALA A 1015 -50.65 49.91 -35.49
CA ALA A 1015 -50.59 49.22 -36.78
C ALA A 1015 -51.78 48.25 -36.95
N THR A 1016 -52.33 48.17 -38.17
CA THR A 1016 -53.40 47.24 -38.52
C THR A 1016 -52.89 46.13 -39.44
N LEU A 1017 -53.41 44.91 -39.25
CA LEU A 1017 -53.03 43.72 -40.02
C LEU A 1017 -53.75 43.65 -41.39
N ASP A 1018 -53.97 44.80 -42.03
CA ASP A 1018 -54.70 44.90 -43.30
C ASP A 1018 -53.82 44.56 -44.52
N ILE A 1019 -52.49 44.66 -44.40
CA ILE A 1019 -51.51 44.35 -45.47
C ILE A 1019 -51.62 42.89 -45.97
N TRP A 1020 -52.09 41.99 -45.11
CA TRP A 1020 -52.24 40.56 -45.40
C TRP A 1020 -53.64 40.17 -45.92
N LYS A 1021 -54.53 41.14 -46.14
CA LYS A 1021 -55.87 40.94 -46.73
C LYS A 1021 -55.83 41.22 -48.24
N MET A 1022 -55.12 40.38 -48.98
CA MET A 1022 -55.10 40.42 -50.44
C MET A 1022 -56.05 39.34 -50.96
N GLU A 1023 -57.13 39.72 -51.65
CA GLU A 1023 -57.84 38.79 -52.52
C GLU A 1023 -57.01 38.62 -53.80
N PRO A 1024 -56.73 37.39 -54.27
CA PRO A 1024 -55.99 37.20 -55.50
C PRO A 1024 -56.84 37.67 -56.69
N GLU A 1025 -56.29 38.55 -57.54
CA GLU A 1025 -56.92 38.87 -58.81
C GLU A 1025 -57.06 37.60 -59.65
N GLU A 1026 -58.29 37.26 -60.05
CA GLU A 1026 -58.54 36.20 -61.02
C GLU A 1026 -57.99 36.64 -62.38
N SER A 1027 -56.86 36.06 -62.78
CA SER A 1027 -56.29 36.27 -64.11
C SER A 1027 -57.20 35.62 -65.17
N GLU A 1028 -58.10 36.42 -65.77
CA GLU A 1028 -58.77 36.06 -67.01
C GLU A 1028 -57.74 35.95 -68.15
N GLU A 1029 -57.30 34.73 -68.47
CA GLU A 1029 -56.82 34.43 -69.83
C GLU A 1029 -57.67 33.31 -70.45
N LYS A 1030 -58.41 33.69 -71.49
CA LYS A 1030 -59.09 32.80 -72.42
C LYS A 1030 -58.18 32.54 -73.61
N LEU A 1031 -58.15 31.26 -74.04
CA LEU A 1031 -57.53 30.70 -75.25
C LEU A 1031 -56.00 30.49 -75.21
#